data_AF-A0AAW9RR83-F1
#
_entry.id   AF-A0AAW9RR83-F1
#
_cell.length_a   1.000
_cell.length_b   1.000
_cell.length_c   1.000
_cell.angle_alpha   90.00
_cell.angle_beta   90.00
_cell.angle_gamma   90.00
#
_symmetry.space_group_name_H-M   'P 1'
#
loop_
_entity.id
_entity.type
_entity.pdbx_description
1 polymer ?
#
loop_
_entity_poly.entity_id
_entity_poly.type
_entity_poly.pdbx_seq_one_letter_code
_entity_poly.pdbx_strand_id
1 'polypeptide(L)'
;MKRALFTLMGLVVIAIVVVLLAPLLISAQDVRNTLFAQVENATGYRLRVTGPLDISVFPALSLVAGDVGVSQQTDGAWEEFATAQEVRFGLSLPSLLSGNVRMSEVALVAPVIRVPQANAAAIAVPSERQEPAEAVPSVRQDDAATAPASGTASPAAALRNLSIDELTIIDGILVLPESDSSISGVNLTAALAAYDAPLSLDLSAVVDGRPVSAKGTVEAFGPFLEGAAQPVTLTLTADGVLAQELTVSGTALYTGERFAFDPFTATAGDSAFGGSVSGDLSGEVPVITASLNGERIDLDALLAPAGGRKGRGTGGDKADGTAADGTAADASAGVQAPTSAGDPIDVSALSSVRARVDVSLSNLIASGIAVSPLVANLSVGDGKADVVADLIGIGGASGAGSVSLDATQDSPYLSGKLRISDVDLARAAALAGKDLPVTGIATADVAFATAGKTVEEMQARLNATGSASLADGSVVVPELAAALGGDAGPDGTISGINVTAAFEDLVKPVSIDGSAVWRGERFDLDATGDVRGILAGQTSAINVTAASPRVSAGFTGNVNAAGRGDGRISLETASLTGLMRWLGQQPAWQSGFETFAINGRLAVSETAVSFEDTNVILDESRGTGAGRITLGAKPTVEARLNLEILDINPYLGAAANSGQAAGQASPAPAPGGAPQAGWDTAPIDFSALNALNADLALDVGRLVYKDIEAGPVAITATIDGGRLNAELANLALYEGAGAGSLTVDAGGKTPSQAFKFTLQDLNAYPFLSDAAGFTRIEGTGAIAVDLTASGASQAAIVSALNGTASFRFTDGAIRGINVAKMVRNLASGTLSGWQQGEAEKTDFAALGASFRVTNGQAVTDDLHLVGPLVRVAGSGSVDMPAQAINFKVDPKVVASLEGQGSEKDLEGLGVPVIVSGPWSSPRIYPDIAGILQDPQAAYDQLRKIGGGLFNLPGGGTGGSGGGDLVSGIDQQLKEKTGLSIDDILKDGKVDQDALQQGVVTGLQQLLQSQQGGQPQGGQPGSGQPQGGQPQGGLQGTLQQFLQSGQIPGGQPQGGQPQGGQPQAALSPDQLQGAPQGGQATSDVTGAIPLPRPDPRTQPKAAKGDGQTAAPKQNARQQPEGGQTGDGQRGDGPKTGTGADAADGTEGGGQGGRKSRKADGGAPQGEQSGGQQAGDQQAAPEELDAEDVAKQLLQGLFGNQ
;
A
#
# COMPACT_ATOMS: atom_id res chain seq x y z
N MET A 1 -51.38 35.91 -96.70
CA MET A 1 -51.11 35.51 -95.31
C MET A 1 -52.19 34.60 -94.72
N LYS A 2 -53.44 35.04 -94.46
CA LYS A 2 -54.46 34.19 -93.78
C LYS A 2 -54.61 32.75 -94.31
N ARG A 3 -54.67 32.53 -95.63
CA ARG A 3 -54.74 31.17 -96.22
C ARG A 3 -53.52 30.29 -95.93
N ALA A 4 -52.31 30.87 -95.90
CA ALA A 4 -51.08 30.14 -95.59
C ALA A 4 -51.00 29.73 -94.09
N LEU A 5 -51.50 30.60 -93.20
CA LEU A 5 -51.59 30.30 -91.77
C LEU A 5 -52.61 29.19 -91.50
N PHE A 6 -53.77 29.19 -92.18
CA PHE A 6 -54.74 28.10 -92.06
C PHE A 6 -54.26 26.78 -92.68
N THR A 7 -53.49 26.79 -93.78
CA THR A 7 -52.87 25.55 -94.26
C THR A 7 -51.77 25.06 -93.32
N LEU A 8 -50.95 25.94 -92.72
CA LEU A 8 -49.89 25.53 -91.81
C LEU A 8 -50.45 25.05 -90.46
N MET A 9 -51.47 25.73 -89.92
CA MET A 9 -52.19 25.23 -88.75
C MET A 9 -52.95 23.93 -89.07
N GLY A 10 -53.53 23.81 -90.26
CA GLY A 10 -54.15 22.57 -90.73
C GLY A 10 -53.15 21.42 -90.83
N LEU A 11 -51.93 21.68 -91.32
CA LEU A 11 -50.86 20.68 -91.41
C LEU A 11 -50.29 20.32 -90.03
N VAL A 12 -50.18 21.28 -89.11
CA VAL A 12 -49.82 21.01 -87.70
C VAL A 12 -50.92 20.23 -86.98
N VAL A 13 -52.21 20.55 -87.20
CA VAL A 13 -53.33 19.75 -86.67
C VAL A 13 -53.34 18.35 -87.29
N ILE A 14 -53.06 18.20 -88.59
CA ILE A 14 -52.93 16.88 -89.23
C ILE A 14 -51.71 16.13 -88.67
N ALA A 15 -50.58 16.78 -88.43
CA ALA A 15 -49.40 16.14 -87.83
C ALA A 15 -49.67 15.71 -86.39
N ILE A 16 -50.33 16.55 -85.57
CA ILE A 16 -50.76 16.22 -84.21
C ILE A 16 -51.79 15.07 -84.25
N VAL A 17 -52.74 15.07 -85.19
CA VAL A 17 -53.71 14.00 -85.39
C VAL A 17 -53.04 12.71 -85.86
N VAL A 18 -52.02 12.77 -86.74
CA VAL A 18 -51.24 11.59 -87.16
C VAL A 18 -50.42 11.04 -85.99
N VAL A 19 -49.82 11.89 -85.15
CA VAL A 19 -49.10 11.45 -83.94
C VAL A 19 -50.06 10.87 -82.88
N LEU A 20 -51.26 11.44 -82.72
CA LEU A 20 -52.32 10.91 -81.84
C LEU A 20 -52.97 9.63 -82.38
N LEU A 21 -52.99 9.41 -83.70
CA LEU A 21 -53.53 8.20 -84.33
C LEU A 21 -52.47 7.12 -84.59
N ALA A 22 -51.18 7.44 -84.54
CA ALA A 22 -50.09 6.48 -84.77
C ALA A 22 -50.15 5.25 -83.85
N PRO A 23 -50.49 5.36 -82.54
CA PRO A 23 -50.66 4.19 -81.67
C PRO A 23 -51.75 3.21 -82.14
N LEU A 24 -52.77 3.67 -82.90
CA LEU A 24 -53.85 2.82 -83.42
C LEU A 24 -53.45 2.03 -84.68
N LEU A 25 -52.31 2.35 -85.29
CA LEU A 25 -51.79 1.67 -86.50
C LEU A 25 -50.75 0.58 -86.17
N ILE A 26 -50.24 0.54 -84.94
CA ILE A 26 -49.26 -0.45 -84.48
C ILE A 26 -49.96 -1.41 -83.52
N SER A 27 -50.18 -2.64 -83.94
CA SER A 27 -50.75 -3.68 -83.09
C SER A 27 -49.70 -4.16 -82.08
N ALA A 28 -50.01 -4.02 -80.78
CA ALA A 28 -49.15 -4.48 -79.69
C ALA A 28 -48.85 -6.00 -79.76
N GLN A 29 -49.70 -6.80 -80.42
CA GLN A 29 -49.51 -8.24 -80.61
C GLN A 29 -48.36 -8.54 -81.60
N ASP A 30 -48.23 -7.75 -82.67
CA ASP A 30 -47.19 -7.95 -83.69
C ASP A 30 -45.81 -7.52 -83.19
N VAL A 31 -45.78 -6.43 -82.41
CA VAL A 31 -44.58 -5.96 -81.69
C VAL A 31 -44.10 -7.01 -80.69
N ARG A 32 -45.02 -7.56 -79.87
CA ARG A 32 -44.75 -8.62 -78.88
C ARG A 32 -44.07 -9.84 -79.49
N ASN A 33 -44.67 -10.41 -80.54
CA ASN A 33 -44.17 -11.64 -81.16
C ASN A 33 -42.82 -11.43 -81.87
N THR A 34 -42.58 -10.26 -82.46
CA THR A 34 -41.34 -9.94 -83.17
C THR A 34 -40.17 -9.70 -82.20
N LEU A 35 -40.41 -8.93 -81.13
CA LEU A 35 -39.39 -8.67 -80.10
C LEU A 35 -38.97 -9.95 -79.36
N PHE A 36 -39.91 -10.81 -78.97
CA PHE A 36 -39.56 -12.02 -78.21
C PHE A 36 -38.72 -12.99 -79.06
N ALA A 37 -39.08 -13.18 -80.33
CA ALA A 37 -38.28 -13.98 -81.25
C ALA A 37 -36.89 -13.38 -81.50
N GLN A 38 -36.72 -12.05 -81.45
CA GLN A 38 -35.40 -11.41 -81.57
C GLN A 38 -34.56 -11.57 -80.30
N VAL A 39 -35.12 -11.34 -79.11
CA VAL A 39 -34.36 -11.44 -77.86
C VAL A 39 -34.00 -12.90 -77.54
N GLU A 40 -34.89 -13.86 -77.80
CA GLU A 40 -34.62 -15.30 -77.63
C GLU A 40 -33.49 -15.78 -78.58
N ASN A 41 -33.46 -15.31 -79.84
CA ASN A 41 -32.36 -15.61 -80.76
C ASN A 41 -31.05 -14.86 -80.46
N ALA A 42 -31.11 -13.63 -79.93
CA ALA A 42 -29.92 -12.80 -79.70
C ALA A 42 -29.23 -13.09 -78.35
N THR A 43 -29.99 -13.53 -77.34
CA THR A 43 -29.49 -13.68 -75.96
C THR A 43 -29.58 -15.10 -75.42
N GLY A 44 -30.37 -15.98 -76.05
CA GLY A 44 -30.67 -17.34 -75.55
C GLY A 44 -31.68 -17.39 -74.39
N TYR A 45 -32.14 -16.24 -73.87
CA TYR A 45 -33.13 -16.15 -72.81
C TYR A 45 -34.55 -15.98 -73.36
N ARG A 46 -35.52 -16.64 -72.72
CA ARG A 46 -36.93 -16.49 -73.07
C ARG A 46 -37.61 -15.47 -72.17
N LEU A 47 -38.18 -14.43 -72.79
CA LEU A 47 -39.00 -13.45 -72.09
C LEU A 47 -40.47 -13.90 -72.03
N ARG A 48 -40.99 -13.96 -70.81
CA ARG A 48 -42.43 -13.88 -70.50
C ARG A 48 -42.79 -12.41 -70.35
N VAL A 49 -43.91 -11.99 -70.93
CA VAL A 49 -44.59 -10.73 -70.57
C VAL A 49 -46.05 -11.08 -70.40
N THR A 50 -46.60 -10.90 -69.20
CA THR A 50 -47.98 -11.31 -68.88
C THR A 50 -48.91 -10.10 -68.73
N GLY A 51 -48.39 -8.93 -68.33
CA GLY A 51 -49.14 -7.69 -68.22
C GLY A 51 -49.45 -7.01 -69.56
N PRO A 52 -50.05 -5.81 -69.52
CA PRO A 52 -50.32 -4.99 -70.70
C PRO A 52 -49.01 -4.49 -71.34
N LEU A 53 -49.02 -4.38 -72.67
CA LEU A 53 -47.97 -3.76 -73.46
C LEU A 53 -48.52 -2.43 -73.99
N ASP A 54 -47.90 -1.31 -73.63
CA ASP A 54 -48.33 0.04 -74.01
C ASP A 54 -47.21 0.79 -74.75
N ILE A 55 -47.57 1.75 -75.59
CA ILE A 55 -46.63 2.57 -76.36
C ILE A 55 -46.89 4.04 -76.04
N SER A 56 -46.07 4.61 -75.17
CA SER A 56 -46.12 6.04 -74.87
C SER A 56 -45.37 6.84 -75.93
N VAL A 57 -45.91 8.00 -76.30
CA VAL A 57 -45.39 8.86 -77.40
C VAL A 57 -44.93 10.24 -76.90
N PHE A 58 -45.12 10.54 -75.62
CA PHE A 58 -44.79 11.84 -75.01
C PHE A 58 -44.49 11.65 -73.50
N PRO A 59 -43.42 12.26 -72.94
CA PRO A 59 -42.49 13.21 -73.57
C PRO A 59 -41.46 12.59 -74.53
N ALA A 60 -41.26 11.27 -74.47
CA ALA A 60 -40.43 10.50 -75.41
C ALA A 60 -41.20 9.27 -75.91
N LEU A 61 -40.76 8.65 -77.00
CA LEU A 61 -41.33 7.40 -77.48
C LEU A 61 -40.74 6.23 -76.69
N SER A 62 -41.59 5.50 -75.97
CA SER A 62 -41.20 4.34 -75.19
C SER A 62 -42.20 3.19 -75.31
N LEU A 63 -41.67 1.96 -75.32
CA LEU A 63 -42.44 0.73 -75.20
C LEU A 63 -42.44 0.29 -73.74
N VAL A 64 -43.62 0.15 -73.13
CA VAL A 64 -43.80 -0.24 -71.74
C VAL A 64 -44.40 -1.63 -71.67
N ALA A 65 -43.78 -2.54 -70.93
CA ALA A 65 -44.23 -3.91 -70.72
C ALA A 65 -44.44 -4.18 -69.23
N GLY A 66 -45.68 -4.46 -68.83
CA GLY A 66 -45.99 -4.88 -67.45
C GLY A 66 -45.78 -6.38 -67.21
N ASP A 67 -45.34 -6.75 -66.00
CA ASP A 67 -45.06 -8.13 -65.54
C ASP A 67 -44.23 -8.93 -66.55
N VAL A 68 -42.92 -8.67 -66.53
CA VAL A 68 -41.92 -9.27 -67.41
C VAL A 68 -41.09 -10.27 -66.61
N GLY A 69 -41.01 -11.52 -67.07
CA GLY A 69 -40.10 -12.55 -66.56
C GLY A 69 -39.04 -12.90 -67.59
N VAL A 70 -37.81 -13.13 -67.17
CA VAL A 70 -36.71 -13.64 -68.00
C VAL A 70 -36.35 -15.02 -67.49
N SER A 71 -36.40 -16.01 -68.39
CA SER A 71 -36.11 -17.41 -68.07
C SER A 71 -34.89 -17.93 -68.81
N GLN A 72 -34.10 -18.73 -68.11
CA GLN A 72 -32.97 -19.50 -68.63
C GLN A 72 -33.33 -20.99 -68.64
N GLN A 73 -32.67 -21.76 -69.51
CA GLN A 73 -32.86 -23.20 -69.53
C GLN A 73 -31.88 -23.89 -68.57
N THR A 74 -32.39 -24.38 -67.44
CA THR A 74 -31.66 -25.10 -66.39
C THR A 74 -32.21 -26.53 -66.31
N ASP A 75 -31.33 -27.54 -66.40
CA ASP A 75 -31.70 -28.97 -66.38
C ASP A 75 -32.86 -29.39 -67.32
N GLY A 76 -32.99 -28.66 -68.44
CA GLY A 76 -34.05 -28.89 -69.44
C GLY A 76 -35.40 -28.23 -69.12
N ALA A 77 -35.57 -27.65 -67.93
CA ALA A 77 -36.69 -26.77 -67.57
C ALA A 77 -36.37 -25.30 -67.90
N TRP A 78 -37.40 -24.46 -68.00
CA TRP A 78 -37.24 -23.00 -68.06
C TRP A 78 -37.50 -22.43 -66.68
N GLU A 79 -36.50 -21.80 -66.08
CA GLU A 79 -36.57 -21.21 -64.73
C GLU A 79 -36.43 -19.68 -64.82
N GLU A 80 -37.31 -18.94 -64.15
CA GLU A 80 -37.29 -17.47 -64.13
C GLU A 80 -36.27 -16.97 -63.09
N PHE A 81 -35.11 -16.51 -63.57
CA PHE A 81 -34.05 -15.94 -62.73
C PHE A 81 -34.21 -14.42 -62.53
N ALA A 82 -34.98 -13.73 -63.38
CA ALA A 82 -35.29 -12.32 -63.20
C ALA A 82 -36.76 -12.03 -63.52
N THR A 83 -37.40 -11.18 -62.72
CA THR A 83 -38.75 -10.66 -62.97
C THR A 83 -38.78 -9.16 -62.74
N ALA A 84 -39.69 -8.43 -63.38
CA ALA A 84 -39.87 -6.99 -63.20
C ALA A 84 -41.35 -6.61 -63.31
N GLN A 85 -41.80 -5.67 -62.47
CA GLN A 85 -43.19 -5.18 -62.51
C GLN A 85 -43.46 -4.41 -63.80
N GLU A 86 -42.47 -3.65 -64.27
CA GLU A 86 -42.56 -2.87 -65.50
C GLU A 86 -41.17 -2.78 -66.15
N VAL A 87 -41.11 -2.91 -67.47
CA VAL A 87 -39.90 -2.67 -68.26
C VAL A 87 -40.21 -1.64 -69.33
N ARG A 88 -39.42 -0.56 -69.39
CA ARG A 88 -39.53 0.51 -70.38
C ARG A 88 -38.34 0.44 -71.33
N PHE A 89 -38.62 0.46 -72.63
CA PHE A 89 -37.62 0.59 -73.68
C PHE A 89 -37.82 1.95 -74.36
N GLY A 90 -36.95 2.91 -74.07
CA GLY A 90 -36.90 4.21 -74.75
C GLY A 90 -36.34 4.07 -76.16
N LEU A 91 -36.99 4.68 -77.14
CA LEU A 91 -36.62 4.58 -78.56
C LEU A 91 -36.26 5.96 -79.13
N SER A 92 -35.12 6.02 -79.82
CA SER A 92 -34.64 7.25 -80.47
C SER A 92 -35.53 7.67 -81.65
N LEU A 93 -36.32 8.73 -81.47
CA LEU A 93 -37.17 9.32 -82.52
C LEU A 93 -36.38 9.69 -83.80
N PRO A 94 -35.19 10.33 -83.73
CA PRO A 94 -34.38 10.63 -84.92
C PRO A 94 -33.85 9.37 -85.63
N SER A 95 -33.55 8.31 -84.88
CA SER A 95 -33.10 7.04 -85.46
C SER A 95 -34.25 6.33 -86.19
N LEU A 96 -35.45 6.30 -85.60
CA LEU A 96 -36.64 5.73 -86.24
C LEU A 96 -37.04 6.49 -87.52
N LEU A 97 -36.97 7.83 -87.51
CA LEU A 97 -37.20 8.66 -88.71
C LEU A 97 -36.14 8.44 -89.82
N SER A 98 -34.96 7.93 -89.48
CA SER A 98 -33.91 7.57 -90.44
C SER A 98 -33.84 6.08 -90.77
N GLY A 99 -34.79 5.28 -90.27
CA GLY A 99 -34.93 3.85 -90.58
C GLY A 99 -34.08 2.90 -89.73
N ASN A 100 -33.42 3.38 -88.67
CA ASN A 100 -32.62 2.57 -87.76
C ASN A 100 -33.26 2.51 -86.37
N VAL A 101 -33.47 1.31 -85.83
CA VAL A 101 -33.94 1.15 -84.44
C VAL A 101 -32.73 1.22 -83.50
N ARG A 102 -32.70 2.20 -82.60
CA ARG A 102 -31.72 2.35 -81.50
C ARG A 102 -32.49 2.55 -80.20
N MET A 103 -32.12 1.80 -79.16
CA MET A 103 -32.64 1.99 -77.81
C MET A 103 -31.83 3.10 -77.14
N SER A 104 -32.52 4.12 -76.64
CA SER A 104 -31.87 5.20 -75.87
C SER A 104 -31.80 4.84 -74.39
N GLU A 105 -32.82 4.15 -73.88
CA GLU A 105 -33.00 3.89 -72.45
C GLU A 105 -33.60 2.49 -72.27
N VAL A 106 -33.16 1.76 -71.24
CA VAL A 106 -33.86 0.58 -70.72
C VAL A 106 -34.09 0.79 -69.23
N ALA A 107 -35.33 0.98 -68.81
CA ALA A 107 -35.66 1.12 -67.38
C ALA A 107 -36.38 -0.13 -66.86
N LEU A 108 -35.84 -0.71 -65.78
CA LEU A 108 -36.39 -1.85 -65.05
C LEU A 108 -37.00 -1.35 -63.73
N VAL A 109 -38.33 -1.46 -63.58
CA VAL A 109 -39.04 -1.01 -62.37
C VAL A 109 -39.39 -2.19 -61.48
N ALA A 110 -38.95 -2.08 -60.22
CA ALA A 110 -39.02 -3.11 -59.19
C ALA A 110 -38.62 -4.52 -59.69
N PRO A 111 -37.43 -4.69 -60.31
CA PRO A 111 -36.98 -6.01 -60.72
C PRO A 111 -36.54 -6.84 -59.50
N VAL A 112 -37.01 -8.09 -59.43
CA VAL A 112 -36.49 -9.11 -58.53
C VAL A 112 -35.56 -10.01 -59.34
N ILE A 113 -34.27 -9.93 -59.06
CA ILE A 113 -33.21 -10.71 -59.72
C ILE A 113 -32.67 -11.74 -58.73
N ARG A 114 -32.64 -13.00 -59.15
CA ARG A 114 -32.04 -14.12 -58.43
C ARG A 114 -30.74 -14.49 -59.14
N VAL A 115 -29.63 -14.48 -58.40
CA VAL A 115 -28.33 -14.87 -58.98
C VAL A 115 -28.27 -16.41 -59.07
N PRO A 116 -28.13 -17.01 -60.26
CA PRO A 116 -28.02 -18.47 -60.38
C PRO A 116 -26.65 -18.98 -59.93
N GLN A 117 -26.59 -20.19 -59.37
CA GLN A 117 -25.31 -20.87 -59.09
C GLN A 117 -24.54 -21.14 -60.40
N ALA A 118 -23.22 -20.98 -60.36
CA ALA A 118 -22.35 -21.35 -61.47
C ALA A 118 -22.31 -22.88 -61.65
N ASN A 119 -22.80 -23.36 -62.78
CA ASN A 119 -23.03 -24.79 -62.99
C ASN A 119 -21.73 -25.53 -63.37
N ALA A 120 -21.01 -26.05 -62.37
CA ALA A 120 -19.72 -26.72 -62.54
C ALA A 120 -19.86 -28.19 -63.01
N ALA A 121 -20.03 -28.39 -64.31
CA ALA A 121 -19.92 -29.70 -64.96
C ALA A 121 -19.11 -29.58 -66.28
N ALA A 122 -18.06 -30.37 -66.54
CA ALA A 122 -17.53 -31.50 -65.78
C ALA A 122 -16.07 -31.80 -66.14
N ILE A 123 -15.25 -32.19 -65.15
CA ILE A 123 -14.13 -33.11 -65.36
C ILE A 123 -14.06 -34.08 -64.17
N ALA A 124 -14.29 -35.36 -64.42
CA ALA A 124 -13.98 -36.42 -63.46
C ALA A 124 -12.57 -36.98 -63.75
N VAL A 125 -11.68 -36.95 -62.77
CA VAL A 125 -10.40 -37.67 -62.78
C VAL A 125 -10.20 -38.34 -61.41
N PRO A 126 -9.86 -39.64 -61.33
CA PRO A 126 -9.67 -40.33 -60.06
C PRO A 126 -8.37 -39.90 -59.35
N SER A 127 -8.37 -40.02 -58.03
CA SER A 127 -7.24 -39.69 -57.17
C SER A 127 -6.05 -40.63 -57.37
N GLU A 128 -4.88 -40.08 -57.69
CA GLU A 128 -3.59 -40.70 -57.33
C GLU A 128 -2.70 -39.69 -56.59
N ARG A 129 -1.85 -40.24 -55.72
CA ARG A 129 -1.17 -39.55 -54.62
C ARG A 129 0.30 -39.35 -55.00
N GLN A 130 0.83 -38.12 -54.96
CA GLN A 130 2.27 -37.92 -55.00
C GLN A 130 2.76 -36.70 -54.19
N GLU A 131 3.83 -36.92 -53.44
CA GLU A 131 4.52 -35.98 -52.54
C GLU A 131 5.53 -35.08 -53.29
N PRO A 132 6.13 -34.07 -52.64
CA PRO A 132 6.60 -32.84 -53.32
C PRO A 132 8.00 -32.95 -53.94
N ALA A 133 8.31 -32.00 -54.83
CA ALA A 133 9.65 -31.77 -55.38
C ALA A 133 10.03 -30.28 -55.35
N GLU A 134 11.33 -30.02 -55.18
CA GLU A 134 11.92 -28.70 -54.89
C GLU A 134 11.98 -27.73 -56.09
N ALA A 135 12.28 -26.46 -55.77
CA ALA A 135 12.41 -25.34 -56.69
C ALA A 135 13.62 -25.39 -57.63
N VAL A 136 13.48 -24.82 -58.85
CA VAL A 136 14.26 -23.68 -59.44
C VAL A 136 13.70 -23.37 -60.86
N PRO A 137 14.11 -22.28 -61.55
CA PRO A 137 14.23 -20.87 -61.16
C PRO A 137 13.38 -19.95 -62.08
N SER A 138 13.50 -18.63 -61.92
CA SER A 138 12.84 -17.61 -62.74
C SER A 138 13.10 -17.73 -64.25
N VAL A 139 12.04 -17.70 -65.06
CA VAL A 139 12.11 -17.50 -66.53
C VAL A 139 11.51 -16.13 -66.87
N ARG A 140 12.03 -15.51 -67.93
CA ARG A 140 11.72 -14.12 -68.31
C ARG A 140 10.30 -13.97 -68.86
N GLN A 141 9.77 -12.79 -68.58
CA GLN A 141 8.79 -12.07 -69.39
C GLN A 141 9.22 -12.05 -70.87
N ASP A 142 8.52 -12.81 -71.71
CA ASP A 142 8.29 -12.62 -73.16
C ASP A 142 7.75 -13.93 -73.75
N ASP A 143 6.42 -14.04 -73.92
CA ASP A 143 5.72 -14.78 -75.00
C ASP A 143 4.20 -14.81 -74.73
N ALA A 144 3.49 -13.75 -75.15
CA ALA A 144 2.03 -13.76 -75.24
C ALA A 144 1.61 -14.42 -76.56
N ALA A 145 1.34 -15.73 -76.53
CA ALA A 145 0.96 -16.51 -77.71
C ALA A 145 -0.33 -17.34 -77.50
N THR A 146 -1.45 -16.72 -77.87
CA THR A 146 -2.64 -17.32 -78.49
C THR A 146 -2.98 -18.79 -78.17
N ALA A 147 -3.91 -18.99 -77.24
CA ALA A 147 -4.78 -20.17 -77.20
C ALA A 147 -6.20 -19.77 -77.67
N PRO A 148 -6.80 -20.45 -78.67
CA PRO A 148 -8.14 -20.10 -79.14
C PRO A 148 -9.23 -20.68 -78.22
N ALA A 149 -10.03 -19.81 -77.59
CA ALA A 149 -11.23 -20.21 -76.86
C ALA A 149 -12.27 -20.81 -77.83
N SER A 150 -12.95 -21.87 -77.39
CA SER A 150 -13.90 -22.61 -78.24
C SER A 150 -15.33 -22.07 -78.14
N GLY A 151 -15.84 -21.56 -79.26
CA GLY A 151 -17.24 -21.76 -79.68
C GLY A 151 -18.36 -20.95 -79.02
N THR A 152 -18.25 -20.50 -77.77
CA THR A 152 -19.28 -19.65 -77.13
C THR A 152 -18.99 -18.16 -77.37
N ALA A 153 -20.00 -17.42 -77.84
CA ALA A 153 -19.88 -15.98 -78.03
C ALA A 153 -19.59 -15.28 -76.69
N SER A 154 -18.53 -14.46 -76.62
CA SER A 154 -18.22 -13.74 -75.39
C SER A 154 -19.28 -12.68 -75.09
N PRO A 155 -19.60 -12.39 -73.82
CA PRO A 155 -20.51 -11.31 -73.45
C PRO A 155 -20.12 -9.96 -74.06
N ALA A 156 -18.81 -9.68 -74.16
CA ALA A 156 -18.24 -8.52 -74.84
C ALA A 156 -18.69 -8.43 -76.32
N ALA A 157 -18.62 -9.53 -77.07
CA ALA A 157 -19.05 -9.57 -78.47
C ALA A 157 -20.57 -9.41 -78.65
N ALA A 158 -21.38 -9.86 -77.68
CA ALA A 158 -22.82 -9.63 -77.67
C ALA A 158 -23.16 -8.15 -77.39
N LEU A 159 -22.52 -7.56 -76.37
CA LEU A 159 -22.71 -6.16 -75.99
C LEU A 159 -22.24 -5.18 -77.07
N ARG A 160 -21.20 -5.51 -77.85
CA ARG A 160 -20.71 -4.67 -78.96
C ARG A 160 -21.76 -4.38 -80.04
N ASN A 161 -22.76 -5.24 -80.20
CA ASN A 161 -23.86 -5.08 -81.16
C ASN A 161 -25.13 -4.47 -80.53
N LEU A 162 -25.15 -4.24 -79.22
CA LEU A 162 -26.30 -3.73 -78.47
C LEU A 162 -26.15 -2.22 -78.27
N SER A 163 -26.94 -1.42 -78.99
CA SER A 163 -26.94 0.04 -78.84
C SER A 163 -28.00 0.48 -77.83
N ILE A 164 -27.55 0.61 -76.58
CA ILE A 164 -28.28 1.17 -75.43
C ILE A 164 -27.41 2.30 -74.87
N ASP A 165 -27.98 3.50 -74.75
CA ASP A 165 -27.24 4.67 -74.26
C ASP A 165 -27.30 4.78 -72.72
N GLU A 166 -28.41 4.34 -72.11
CA GLU A 166 -28.65 4.31 -70.66
C GLU A 166 -29.43 3.06 -70.22
N LEU A 167 -29.02 2.45 -69.11
CA LEU A 167 -29.73 1.40 -68.37
C LEU A 167 -30.08 1.94 -66.98
N THR A 168 -31.36 1.86 -66.61
CA THR A 168 -31.88 2.31 -65.32
C THR A 168 -32.54 1.15 -64.58
N ILE A 169 -32.28 1.01 -63.29
CA ILE A 169 -33.02 0.16 -62.36
C ILE A 169 -33.64 1.06 -61.31
N ILE A 170 -34.91 0.84 -60.99
CA ILE A 170 -35.66 1.59 -59.98
C ILE A 170 -36.25 0.59 -58.99
N ASP A 171 -35.95 0.76 -57.70
CA ASP A 171 -36.49 -0.03 -56.57
C ASP A 171 -36.32 -1.56 -56.71
N GLY A 172 -35.17 -2.01 -57.23
CA GLY A 172 -34.86 -3.42 -57.43
C GLY A 172 -34.55 -4.20 -56.15
N ILE A 173 -34.71 -5.52 -56.22
CA ILE A 173 -34.34 -6.48 -55.18
C ILE A 173 -33.40 -7.52 -55.80
N LEU A 174 -32.22 -7.68 -55.21
CA LEU A 174 -31.27 -8.74 -55.57
C LEU A 174 -31.27 -9.81 -54.47
N VAL A 175 -31.53 -11.06 -54.87
CA VAL A 175 -31.47 -12.23 -54.01
C VAL A 175 -30.18 -12.98 -54.30
N LEU A 176 -29.31 -13.07 -53.30
CA LEU A 176 -28.01 -13.74 -53.39
C LEU A 176 -28.15 -15.25 -53.16
N PRO A 177 -27.21 -16.08 -53.64
CA PRO A 177 -27.16 -17.50 -53.29
C PRO A 177 -26.61 -17.67 -51.86
N GLU A 178 -27.05 -18.72 -51.17
CA GLU A 178 -26.51 -19.24 -49.89
C GLU A 178 -26.52 -18.29 -48.67
N SER A 179 -27.08 -17.08 -48.80
CA SER A 179 -27.34 -16.16 -47.69
C SER A 179 -28.82 -15.79 -47.66
N ASP A 180 -29.41 -15.68 -46.46
CA ASP A 180 -30.75 -15.11 -46.27
C ASP A 180 -30.78 -13.57 -46.52
N SER A 181 -29.62 -12.98 -46.84
CA SER A 181 -29.43 -11.57 -47.16
C SER A 181 -30.03 -11.20 -48.52
N SER A 182 -30.96 -10.24 -48.51
CA SER A 182 -31.49 -9.60 -49.72
C SER A 182 -31.05 -8.15 -49.80
N ILE A 183 -30.48 -7.73 -50.94
CA ILE A 183 -30.26 -6.31 -51.22
C ILE A 183 -31.57 -5.75 -51.77
N SER A 184 -32.08 -4.67 -51.16
CA SER A 184 -33.37 -4.08 -51.48
C SER A 184 -33.24 -2.59 -51.86
N GLY A 185 -34.26 -2.01 -52.49
CA GLY A 185 -34.23 -0.59 -52.89
C GLY A 185 -33.11 -0.25 -53.87
N VAL A 186 -32.70 -1.20 -54.73
CA VAL A 186 -31.61 -1.02 -55.69
C VAL A 186 -32.05 -0.04 -56.77
N ASN A 187 -31.44 1.15 -56.80
CA ASN A 187 -31.58 2.12 -57.87
C ASN A 187 -30.22 2.27 -58.56
N LEU A 188 -30.16 1.97 -59.86
CA LEU A 188 -28.94 2.02 -60.66
C LEU A 188 -29.19 2.88 -61.90
N THR A 189 -28.29 3.79 -62.23
CA THR A 189 -28.19 4.41 -63.55
C THR A 189 -26.81 4.08 -64.12
N ALA A 190 -26.78 3.42 -65.28
CA ALA A 190 -25.57 3.05 -66.00
C ALA A 190 -25.63 3.65 -67.41
N ALA A 191 -24.78 4.65 -67.69
CA ALA A 191 -24.76 5.39 -68.94
C ALA A 191 -23.51 5.06 -69.77
N LEU A 192 -23.71 4.67 -71.04
CA LEU A 192 -22.66 4.22 -71.96
C LEU A 192 -22.95 4.70 -73.39
N ALA A 193 -22.39 5.85 -73.79
CA ALA A 193 -22.70 6.47 -75.09
C ALA A 193 -22.25 5.64 -76.32
N ALA A 194 -21.27 4.75 -76.15
CA ALA A 194 -20.81 3.76 -77.13
C ALA A 194 -19.97 2.67 -76.41
N TYR A 195 -19.81 1.50 -77.03
CA TYR A 195 -19.07 0.35 -76.47
C TYR A 195 -17.66 0.71 -75.94
N ASP A 196 -16.87 1.47 -76.73
CA ASP A 196 -15.51 1.89 -76.35
C ASP A 196 -15.47 3.25 -75.60
N ALA A 197 -16.62 3.80 -75.17
CA ALA A 197 -16.70 5.05 -74.43
C ALA A 197 -16.58 4.83 -72.90
N PRO A 198 -16.42 5.91 -72.11
CA PRO A 198 -16.51 5.81 -70.66
C PRO A 198 -17.89 5.34 -70.22
N LEU A 199 -17.92 4.31 -69.36
CA LEU A 199 -19.12 3.92 -68.61
C LEU A 199 -19.21 4.79 -67.36
N SER A 200 -20.36 5.40 -67.13
CA SER A 200 -20.69 6.05 -65.84
C SER A 200 -21.74 5.24 -65.11
N LEU A 201 -21.54 5.06 -63.81
CA LEU A 201 -22.40 4.30 -62.89
C LEU A 201 -22.81 5.20 -61.73
N ASP A 202 -24.10 5.18 -61.39
CA ASP A 202 -24.66 5.80 -60.18
C ASP A 202 -25.60 4.78 -59.53
N LEU A 203 -25.19 4.21 -58.40
CA LEU A 203 -25.87 3.13 -57.69
C LEU A 203 -26.25 3.61 -56.29
N SER A 204 -27.46 3.26 -55.85
CA SER A 204 -27.86 3.29 -54.45
C SER A 204 -28.68 2.04 -54.12
N ALA A 205 -28.53 1.51 -52.90
CA ALA A 205 -29.21 0.31 -52.45
C ALA A 205 -29.30 0.28 -50.92
N VAL A 206 -30.10 -0.64 -50.38
CA VAL A 206 -30.15 -0.95 -48.96
C VAL A 206 -29.62 -2.38 -48.78
N VAL A 207 -28.45 -2.50 -48.15
CA VAL A 207 -27.77 -3.76 -47.82
C VAL A 207 -27.89 -3.97 -46.31
N ASP A 208 -28.47 -5.09 -45.88
CA ASP A 208 -28.69 -5.43 -44.46
C ASP A 208 -29.31 -4.28 -43.63
N GLY A 209 -30.27 -3.57 -44.24
CA GLY A 209 -30.97 -2.44 -43.63
C GLY A 209 -30.22 -1.10 -43.64
N ARG A 210 -29.00 -1.04 -44.18
CA ARG A 210 -28.17 0.19 -44.25
C ARG A 210 -28.14 0.75 -45.68
N PRO A 211 -28.37 2.06 -45.90
CA PRO A 211 -28.28 2.65 -47.22
C PRO A 211 -26.81 2.81 -47.64
N VAL A 212 -26.52 2.32 -48.84
CA VAL A 212 -25.22 2.45 -49.51
C VAL A 212 -25.40 3.12 -50.87
N SER A 213 -24.42 3.91 -51.28
CA SER A 213 -24.39 4.49 -52.63
C SER A 213 -22.97 4.49 -53.19
N ALA A 214 -22.86 4.21 -54.49
CA ALA A 214 -21.60 4.12 -55.21
C ALA A 214 -21.73 4.82 -56.56
N LYS A 215 -20.83 5.77 -56.84
CA LYS A 215 -20.68 6.39 -58.16
C LYS A 215 -19.37 5.93 -58.77
N GLY A 216 -19.37 5.55 -60.03
CA GLY A 216 -18.19 4.97 -60.67
C GLY A 216 -18.01 5.39 -62.12
N THR A 217 -16.77 5.38 -62.59
CA THR A 217 -16.43 5.54 -63.99
C THR A 217 -15.37 4.52 -64.42
N VAL A 218 -15.54 3.93 -65.60
CA VAL A 218 -14.54 3.11 -66.31
C VAL A 218 -14.20 3.83 -67.60
N GLU A 219 -12.93 4.18 -67.87
CA GLU A 219 -12.58 5.07 -69.00
C GLU A 219 -12.89 4.49 -70.39
N ALA A 220 -12.73 3.18 -70.59
CA ALA A 220 -13.18 2.51 -71.82
C ALA A 220 -13.76 1.12 -71.50
N PHE A 221 -15.08 0.99 -71.56
CA PHE A 221 -15.77 -0.21 -71.10
C PHE A 221 -15.55 -1.44 -72.00
N GLY A 222 -15.56 -1.27 -73.32
CA GLY A 222 -15.29 -2.33 -74.29
C GLY A 222 -13.94 -3.02 -74.06
N PRO A 223 -12.82 -2.28 -74.04
CA PRO A 223 -11.52 -2.83 -73.69
C PRO A 223 -11.46 -3.49 -72.31
N PHE A 224 -12.14 -2.93 -71.30
CA PHE A 224 -12.23 -3.54 -69.96
C PHE A 224 -12.87 -4.94 -70.00
N LEU A 225 -13.97 -5.11 -70.75
CA LEU A 225 -14.62 -6.41 -70.95
C LEU A 225 -13.82 -7.39 -71.82
N GLU A 226 -12.94 -6.88 -72.70
CA GLU A 226 -12.04 -7.67 -73.52
C GLU A 226 -10.75 -8.11 -72.77
N GLY A 227 -10.65 -7.81 -71.46
CA GLY A 227 -9.49 -8.16 -70.65
C GLY A 227 -8.30 -7.22 -70.81
N ALA A 228 -8.54 -5.96 -71.19
CA ALA A 228 -7.54 -4.90 -71.08
C ALA A 228 -7.64 -4.19 -69.73
N ALA A 229 -6.49 -3.82 -69.15
CA ALA A 229 -6.45 -2.99 -67.96
C ALA A 229 -6.92 -1.56 -68.30
N GLN A 230 -7.84 -1.00 -67.49
CA GLN A 230 -8.48 0.30 -67.73
C GLN A 230 -8.52 1.14 -66.46
N PRO A 231 -8.36 2.48 -66.54
CA PRO A 231 -8.56 3.35 -65.40
C PRO A 231 -10.01 3.31 -64.90
N VAL A 232 -10.15 3.17 -63.58
CA VAL A 232 -11.43 3.16 -62.86
C VAL A 232 -11.35 4.12 -61.70
N THR A 233 -12.44 4.86 -61.47
CA THR A 233 -12.67 5.59 -60.22
C THR A 233 -14.01 5.18 -59.64
N LEU A 234 -14.06 4.98 -58.34
CA LEU A 234 -15.23 4.58 -57.56
C LEU A 234 -15.30 5.45 -56.30
N THR A 235 -16.43 6.12 -56.10
CA THR A 235 -16.74 6.91 -54.92
C THR A 235 -17.87 6.20 -54.17
N LEU A 236 -17.61 5.76 -52.94
CA LEU A 236 -18.50 4.97 -52.10
C LEU A 236 -18.91 5.77 -50.85
N THR A 237 -20.20 5.80 -50.55
CA THR A 237 -20.77 6.26 -49.28
C THR A 237 -21.63 5.15 -48.69
N ALA A 238 -21.41 4.81 -47.43
CA ALA A 238 -22.14 3.75 -46.73
C ALA A 238 -22.50 4.20 -45.31
N ASP A 239 -23.72 4.72 -45.13
CA ASP A 239 -24.12 5.35 -43.87
C ASP A 239 -24.15 4.31 -42.74
N GLY A 240 -23.54 4.65 -41.61
CA GLY A 240 -23.41 3.75 -40.46
C GLY A 240 -22.35 2.65 -40.61
N VAL A 241 -21.54 2.69 -41.66
CA VAL A 241 -20.32 1.86 -41.82
C VAL A 241 -19.10 2.75 -42.08
N LEU A 242 -19.23 3.71 -42.99
CA LEU A 242 -18.23 4.73 -43.28
C LEU A 242 -18.71 6.09 -42.75
N ALA A 243 -17.88 6.75 -41.95
CA ALA A 243 -18.13 8.09 -41.42
C ALA A 243 -17.87 9.20 -42.46
N GLN A 244 -17.24 8.86 -43.58
CA GLN A 244 -16.79 9.77 -44.64
C GLN A 244 -16.86 9.07 -46.00
N GLU A 245 -17.05 9.85 -47.07
CA GLU A 245 -17.00 9.34 -48.45
C GLU A 245 -15.61 8.77 -48.78
N LEU A 246 -15.58 7.56 -49.36
CA LEU A 246 -14.37 6.87 -49.79
C LEU A 246 -14.25 6.95 -51.31
N THR A 247 -13.29 7.72 -51.81
CA THR A 247 -12.94 7.73 -53.24
C THR A 247 -11.74 6.83 -53.47
N VAL A 248 -11.85 5.94 -54.45
CA VAL A 248 -10.83 4.97 -54.86
C VAL A 248 -10.58 5.11 -56.36
N SER A 249 -9.34 5.28 -56.78
CA SER A 249 -8.95 5.38 -58.19
C SER A 249 -7.79 4.43 -58.48
N GLY A 250 -7.76 3.81 -59.66
CA GLY A 250 -6.71 2.86 -60.00
C GLY A 250 -6.87 2.27 -61.39
N THR A 251 -6.12 1.21 -61.68
CA THR A 251 -6.24 0.48 -62.96
C THR A 251 -6.85 -0.89 -62.72
N ALA A 252 -8.05 -1.13 -63.26
CA ALA A 252 -8.79 -2.38 -63.09
C ALA A 252 -8.73 -3.26 -64.35
N LEU A 253 -8.77 -4.57 -64.15
CA LEU A 253 -8.81 -5.60 -65.18
C LEU A 253 -9.84 -6.67 -64.76
N TYR A 254 -10.63 -7.15 -65.71
CA TYR A 254 -11.53 -8.29 -65.51
C TYR A 254 -11.52 -9.21 -66.73
N THR A 255 -11.45 -10.52 -66.50
CA THR A 255 -11.42 -11.53 -67.58
C THR A 255 -12.50 -12.62 -67.41
N GLY A 256 -13.54 -12.35 -66.63
CA GLY A 256 -14.54 -13.35 -66.23
C GLY A 256 -14.07 -14.22 -65.07
N GLU A 257 -12.95 -14.91 -65.24
CA GLU A 257 -12.37 -15.81 -64.22
C GLU A 257 -11.43 -15.12 -63.24
N ARG A 258 -10.88 -13.95 -63.61
CA ARG A 258 -9.95 -13.19 -62.77
C ARG A 258 -10.32 -11.72 -62.75
N PHE A 259 -10.02 -11.08 -61.62
CA PHE A 259 -10.02 -9.64 -61.49
C PHE A 259 -8.69 -9.16 -60.90
N ALA A 260 -8.28 -7.95 -61.27
CA ALA A 260 -7.17 -7.24 -60.64
C ALA A 260 -7.47 -5.74 -60.62
N PHE A 261 -7.04 -5.07 -59.56
CA PHE A 261 -7.10 -3.61 -59.40
C PHE A 261 -5.75 -3.19 -58.81
N ASP A 262 -4.83 -2.86 -59.70
CA ASP A 262 -3.40 -2.72 -59.40
C ASP A 262 -2.73 -1.71 -60.35
N PRO A 263 -2.13 -0.61 -59.85
CA PRO A 263 -2.29 -0.10 -58.50
C PRO A 263 -3.65 0.57 -58.30
N PHE A 264 -4.09 0.65 -57.04
CA PHE A 264 -5.13 1.57 -56.60
C PHE A 264 -4.60 2.57 -55.56
N THR A 265 -5.26 3.73 -55.48
CA THR A 265 -5.15 4.70 -54.39
C THR A 265 -6.55 5.01 -53.86
N ALA A 266 -6.65 5.33 -52.59
CA ALA A 266 -7.89 5.58 -51.88
C ALA A 266 -7.74 6.74 -50.90
N THR A 267 -8.75 7.62 -50.83
CA THR A 267 -8.80 8.75 -49.91
C THR A 267 -10.18 8.86 -49.25
N ALA A 268 -10.18 9.03 -47.93
CA ALA A 268 -11.37 9.27 -47.13
C ALA A 268 -11.00 10.15 -45.92
N GLY A 269 -11.42 11.42 -45.98
CA GLY A 269 -10.97 12.44 -45.03
C GLY A 269 -9.45 12.62 -45.04
N ASP A 270 -8.84 12.61 -43.86
CA ASP A 270 -7.39 12.68 -43.66
C ASP A 270 -6.66 11.32 -43.86
N SER A 271 -7.38 10.25 -44.20
CA SER A 271 -6.77 8.94 -44.51
C SER A 271 -6.45 8.81 -46.00
N ALA A 272 -5.21 8.43 -46.30
CA ALA A 272 -4.73 8.20 -47.66
C ALA A 272 -3.90 6.92 -47.73
N PHE A 273 -4.33 5.99 -48.58
CA PHE A 273 -3.72 4.68 -48.75
C PHE A 273 -3.83 4.22 -50.21
N GLY A 274 -3.27 3.05 -50.51
CA GLY A 274 -3.33 2.42 -51.82
C GLY A 274 -2.77 1.01 -51.75
N GLY A 275 -2.50 0.41 -52.90
CA GLY A 275 -1.93 -0.93 -53.00
C GLY A 275 -2.48 -1.67 -54.20
N SER A 276 -2.75 -2.95 -54.04
CA SER A 276 -3.31 -3.81 -55.09
C SER A 276 -4.32 -4.80 -54.53
N VAL A 277 -5.29 -5.22 -55.34
CA VAL A 277 -6.13 -6.38 -55.04
C VAL A 277 -6.33 -7.21 -56.30
N SER A 278 -6.31 -8.52 -56.17
CA SER A 278 -6.52 -9.46 -57.25
C SER A 278 -7.23 -10.71 -56.74
N GLY A 279 -7.92 -11.42 -57.62
CA GLY A 279 -8.50 -12.70 -57.26
C GLY A 279 -8.75 -13.62 -58.45
N ASP A 280 -8.70 -14.91 -58.16
CA ASP A 280 -9.08 -15.99 -59.06
C ASP A 280 -10.42 -16.59 -58.59
N LEU A 281 -11.41 -16.52 -59.48
CA LEU A 281 -12.79 -16.92 -59.28
C LEU A 281 -13.12 -18.23 -60.00
N SER A 282 -12.13 -18.91 -60.59
CA SER A 282 -12.35 -20.15 -61.36
C SER A 282 -12.57 -21.40 -60.51
N GLY A 283 -12.33 -21.33 -59.20
CA GLY A 283 -12.50 -22.43 -58.24
C GLY A 283 -13.75 -22.30 -57.36
N GLU A 284 -14.14 -23.42 -56.75
CA GLU A 284 -15.29 -23.54 -55.83
C GLU A 284 -15.18 -22.62 -54.60
N VAL A 285 -13.96 -22.36 -54.12
CA VAL A 285 -13.66 -21.35 -53.11
C VAL A 285 -12.75 -20.29 -53.76
N PRO A 286 -13.19 -19.02 -53.89
CA PRO A 286 -12.40 -17.97 -54.52
C PRO A 286 -11.11 -17.68 -53.76
N VAL A 287 -10.05 -17.36 -54.50
CA VAL A 287 -8.73 -17.02 -53.94
C VAL A 287 -8.45 -15.54 -54.19
N ILE A 288 -8.30 -14.76 -53.12
CA ILE A 288 -8.06 -13.32 -53.14
C ILE A 288 -6.64 -13.03 -52.60
N THR A 289 -5.92 -12.12 -53.24
CA THR A 289 -4.66 -11.57 -52.73
C THR A 289 -4.69 -10.05 -52.82
N ALA A 290 -4.43 -9.37 -51.71
CA ALA A 290 -4.37 -7.92 -51.63
C ALA A 290 -3.08 -7.44 -50.97
N SER A 291 -2.65 -6.23 -51.31
CA SER A 291 -1.64 -5.46 -50.60
C SER A 291 -2.20 -4.08 -50.26
N LEU A 292 -1.86 -3.58 -49.08
CA LEU A 292 -2.29 -2.29 -48.56
C LEU A 292 -1.08 -1.50 -48.03
N ASN A 293 -0.84 -0.33 -48.61
CA ASN A 293 0.23 0.57 -48.23
C ASN A 293 -0.29 2.00 -48.04
N GLY A 294 0.15 2.70 -46.99
CA GLY A 294 -0.35 4.05 -46.70
C GLY A 294 0.53 4.81 -45.72
N GLU A 295 0.48 6.14 -45.81
CA GLU A 295 1.18 7.02 -44.87
C GLU A 295 0.40 7.18 -43.57
N ARG A 296 -0.93 7.34 -43.67
CA ARG A 296 -1.84 7.44 -42.53
C ARG A 296 -3.19 6.79 -42.85
N ILE A 297 -3.63 5.88 -41.99
CA ILE A 297 -5.01 5.39 -41.92
C ILE A 297 -5.55 5.66 -40.51
N ASP A 298 -6.69 6.32 -40.42
CA ASP A 298 -7.36 6.67 -39.17
C ASP A 298 -8.69 5.91 -39.11
N LEU A 299 -8.66 4.67 -38.60
CA LEU A 299 -9.82 3.77 -38.58
C LEU A 299 -10.96 4.34 -37.73
N ASP A 300 -10.63 5.08 -36.66
CA ASP A 300 -11.63 5.75 -35.84
C ASP A 300 -12.35 6.84 -36.64
N ALA A 301 -11.62 7.65 -37.42
CA ALA A 301 -12.22 8.66 -38.29
C ALA A 301 -12.91 8.09 -39.54
N LEU A 302 -12.61 6.84 -39.93
CA LEU A 302 -13.23 6.13 -41.05
C LEU A 302 -14.50 5.38 -40.65
N LEU A 303 -14.52 4.74 -39.47
CA LEU A 303 -15.58 3.82 -39.03
C LEU A 303 -16.48 4.41 -37.92
N ALA A 304 -16.31 5.68 -37.54
CA ALA A 304 -17.09 6.30 -36.47
C ALA A 304 -18.61 6.17 -36.70
N PRO A 305 -19.40 5.76 -35.69
CA PRO A 305 -20.85 5.64 -35.82
C PRO A 305 -21.49 6.98 -36.15
N ALA A 306 -22.47 6.95 -37.07
CA ALA A 306 -23.16 8.12 -37.60
C ALA A 306 -23.96 8.85 -36.50
N GLY A 307 -23.32 9.79 -35.83
CA GLY A 307 -23.92 10.61 -34.76
C GLY A 307 -22.94 11.35 -33.84
N GLY A 308 -21.65 10.99 -33.82
CA GLY A 308 -20.71 11.49 -32.81
C GLY A 308 -20.22 12.94 -32.96
N ARG A 309 -20.16 13.51 -34.17
CA ARG A 309 -19.58 14.85 -34.40
C ARG A 309 -20.55 15.99 -34.11
N LYS A 310 -20.77 16.30 -32.81
CA LYS A 310 -21.21 17.65 -32.40
C LYS A 310 -20.15 18.67 -32.78
N GLY A 311 -20.37 19.36 -33.90
CA GLY A 311 -19.48 20.43 -34.37
C GLY A 311 -19.30 21.50 -33.29
N ARG A 312 -18.03 21.81 -32.97
CA ARG A 312 -17.65 22.96 -32.13
C ARG A 312 -17.84 24.27 -32.93
N GLY A 313 -19.09 24.62 -33.20
CA GLY A 313 -19.51 25.84 -33.88
C GLY A 313 -20.02 26.89 -32.89
N THR A 314 -19.54 28.12 -33.02
CA THR A 314 -19.90 29.25 -32.18
C THR A 314 -21.16 29.96 -32.68
N GLY A 315 -21.96 30.51 -31.74
CA GLY A 315 -23.10 31.39 -32.03
C GLY A 315 -24.41 30.63 -32.17
N GLY A 316 -25.39 30.97 -31.32
CA GLY A 316 -26.70 30.34 -31.33
C GLY A 316 -27.76 31.18 -32.03
N ASP A 317 -28.91 30.57 -32.26
CA ASP A 317 -30.19 31.24 -32.06
C ASP A 317 -31.24 30.24 -31.57
N LYS A 318 -32.30 30.72 -30.92
CA LYS A 318 -33.43 29.88 -30.49
C LYS A 318 -34.45 29.79 -31.63
N ALA A 319 -34.85 28.58 -31.99
CA ALA A 319 -36.08 28.33 -32.74
C ALA A 319 -36.98 27.34 -31.97
N ASP A 320 -38.21 27.77 -31.74
CA ASP A 320 -39.33 27.01 -31.18
C ASP A 320 -39.90 26.05 -32.25
N GLY A 321 -40.54 24.94 -31.84
CA GLY A 321 -40.92 23.89 -32.80
C GLY A 321 -41.49 22.61 -32.20
N THR A 322 -42.67 22.71 -31.59
CA THR A 322 -43.70 21.67 -31.36
C THR A 322 -43.45 20.24 -31.83
N ALA A 323 -43.68 19.28 -30.93
CA ALA A 323 -43.81 17.86 -31.26
C ALA A 323 -44.96 17.59 -32.25
N ALA A 324 -44.72 16.66 -33.18
CA ALA A 324 -45.75 16.01 -33.99
C ALA A 324 -45.65 14.49 -33.78
N ASP A 325 -46.72 13.92 -33.24
CA ASP A 325 -46.96 12.48 -33.16
C ASP A 325 -47.00 11.87 -34.57
N GLY A 326 -46.35 10.72 -34.75
CA GLY A 326 -46.09 10.11 -36.05
C GLY A 326 -45.79 8.63 -35.90
N THR A 327 -46.83 7.82 -35.96
CA THR A 327 -46.79 6.38 -35.66
C THR A 327 -45.98 5.61 -36.70
N ALA A 328 -44.75 5.24 -36.37
CA ALA A 328 -43.97 4.30 -37.18
C ALA A 328 -44.50 2.88 -36.96
N ALA A 329 -45.20 2.35 -37.96
CA ALA A 329 -45.69 0.97 -37.95
C ALA A 329 -44.54 0.01 -38.26
N ASP A 330 -44.17 -0.76 -37.24
CA ASP A 330 -43.51 -2.07 -37.24
C ASP A 330 -43.27 -2.72 -38.62
N ALA A 331 -42.00 -2.69 -39.07
CA ALA A 331 -41.49 -3.45 -40.22
C ALA A 331 -39.96 -3.59 -40.13
N SER A 332 -39.44 -4.18 -39.05
CA SER A 332 -38.00 -4.44 -38.88
C SER A 332 -37.73 -5.86 -38.39
N ALA A 333 -37.97 -6.84 -39.24
CA ALA A 333 -37.35 -8.16 -39.17
C ALA A 333 -36.08 -8.15 -40.05
N GLY A 334 -35.05 -7.46 -39.58
CA GLY A 334 -33.71 -7.43 -40.18
C GLY A 334 -32.69 -7.90 -39.14
N VAL A 335 -31.66 -8.63 -39.60
CA VAL A 335 -30.64 -9.26 -38.75
C VAL A 335 -30.08 -8.26 -37.76
N GLN A 336 -30.29 -8.51 -36.47
CA GLN A 336 -29.59 -7.78 -35.42
C GLN A 336 -28.13 -8.21 -35.48
N ALA A 337 -27.20 -7.25 -35.59
CA ALA A 337 -25.82 -7.49 -35.15
C ALA A 337 -25.86 -8.04 -33.71
N PRO A 338 -24.91 -8.88 -33.28
CA PRO A 338 -24.89 -9.42 -31.92
C PRO A 338 -24.84 -8.26 -30.92
N THR A 339 -26.00 -7.93 -30.35
CA THR A 339 -26.17 -6.80 -29.43
C THR A 339 -25.96 -7.24 -27.98
N SER A 340 -25.75 -8.54 -27.77
CA SER A 340 -25.55 -9.19 -26.48
C SER A 340 -24.27 -10.04 -26.53
N ALA A 341 -23.48 -10.03 -25.45
CA ALA A 341 -22.25 -10.85 -25.36
C ALA A 341 -22.50 -12.38 -25.42
N GLY A 342 -23.75 -12.80 -25.23
CA GLY A 342 -24.21 -14.18 -25.29
C GLY A 342 -24.70 -14.66 -26.67
N ASP A 343 -24.68 -13.82 -27.71
CA ASP A 343 -25.03 -14.24 -29.07
C ASP A 343 -23.89 -15.07 -29.71
N PRO A 344 -24.19 -16.09 -30.55
CA PRO A 344 -23.15 -16.85 -31.25
C PRO A 344 -22.38 -16.00 -32.26
N ILE A 345 -21.07 -16.16 -32.31
CA ILE A 345 -20.20 -15.51 -33.29
C ILE A 345 -20.35 -16.21 -34.64
N ASP A 346 -20.75 -15.49 -35.68
CA ASP A 346 -20.79 -16.03 -37.05
C ASP A 346 -19.37 -16.09 -37.63
N VAL A 347 -18.96 -17.30 -38.01
CA VAL A 347 -17.65 -17.64 -38.58
C VAL A 347 -17.77 -18.32 -39.94
N SER A 348 -18.98 -18.39 -40.51
CA SER A 348 -19.27 -19.05 -41.79
C SER A 348 -18.41 -18.50 -42.94
N ALA A 349 -18.22 -17.18 -42.98
CA ALA A 349 -17.40 -16.47 -43.97
C ALA A 349 -15.92 -16.92 -44.03
N LEU A 350 -15.37 -17.53 -42.96
CA LEU A 350 -13.99 -18.04 -42.94
C LEU A 350 -13.81 -19.32 -43.78
N SER A 351 -14.91 -19.94 -44.22
CA SER A 351 -14.91 -21.13 -45.08
C SER A 351 -15.23 -20.83 -46.55
N SER A 352 -15.88 -19.69 -46.84
CA SER A 352 -16.36 -19.34 -48.18
C SER A 352 -15.34 -18.61 -49.05
N VAL A 353 -14.15 -18.29 -48.55
CA VAL A 353 -13.08 -17.59 -49.28
C VAL A 353 -11.70 -18.00 -48.78
N ARG A 354 -10.69 -18.00 -49.66
CA ARG A 354 -9.29 -17.95 -49.24
C ARG A 354 -8.71 -16.57 -49.57
N ALA A 355 -8.17 -15.87 -48.58
CA ALA A 355 -7.60 -14.54 -48.74
C ALA A 355 -6.18 -14.47 -48.18
N ARG A 356 -5.31 -13.68 -48.82
CA ARG A 356 -4.07 -13.15 -48.23
C ARG A 356 -4.05 -11.64 -48.37
N VAL A 357 -3.73 -10.92 -47.30
CA VAL A 357 -3.63 -9.46 -47.28
C VAL A 357 -2.32 -9.06 -46.63
N ASP A 358 -1.44 -8.40 -47.39
CA ASP A 358 -0.20 -7.81 -46.90
C ASP A 358 -0.43 -6.33 -46.56
N VAL A 359 -0.06 -5.90 -45.36
CA VAL A 359 -0.32 -4.55 -44.83
C VAL A 359 0.99 -3.89 -44.40
N SER A 360 1.27 -2.71 -44.94
CA SER A 360 2.48 -1.92 -44.64
C SER A 360 2.13 -0.43 -44.49
N LEU A 361 1.85 0.00 -43.26
CA LEU A 361 1.41 1.37 -42.95
C LEU A 361 2.46 2.13 -42.15
N SER A 362 2.72 3.39 -42.52
CA SER A 362 3.61 4.27 -41.73
C SER A 362 2.94 4.75 -40.44
N ASN A 363 1.62 4.93 -40.45
CA ASN A 363 0.81 5.31 -39.30
C ASN A 363 -0.61 4.72 -39.42
N LEU A 364 -1.04 4.01 -38.37
CA LEU A 364 -2.40 3.53 -38.17
C LEU A 364 -2.93 4.11 -36.86
N ILE A 365 -4.15 4.61 -36.85
CA ILE A 365 -4.87 4.98 -35.62
C ILE A 365 -6.12 4.13 -35.51
N ALA A 366 -6.25 3.45 -34.37
CA ALA A 366 -7.41 2.61 -34.04
C ALA A 366 -7.66 2.63 -32.53
N SER A 367 -8.91 2.82 -32.12
CA SER A 367 -9.35 2.96 -30.73
C SER A 367 -8.54 4.00 -29.93
N GLY A 368 -8.11 5.08 -30.58
CA GLY A 368 -7.25 6.13 -30.02
C GLY A 368 -5.77 5.75 -29.86
N ILE A 369 -5.35 4.56 -30.28
CA ILE A 369 -3.96 4.09 -30.23
C ILE A 369 -3.29 4.36 -31.58
N ALA A 370 -2.18 5.08 -31.57
CA ALA A 370 -1.36 5.33 -32.74
C ALA A 370 -0.23 4.28 -32.87
N VAL A 371 -0.23 3.55 -33.98
CA VAL A 371 0.77 2.52 -34.34
C VAL A 371 1.59 3.01 -35.54
N SER A 372 2.90 3.15 -35.37
CA SER A 372 3.84 3.69 -36.36
C SER A 372 5.24 3.08 -36.23
N PRO A 373 5.71 2.26 -37.19
CA PRO A 373 5.00 1.69 -38.34
C PRO A 373 4.19 0.44 -37.95
N LEU A 374 3.33 -0.03 -38.86
CA LEU A 374 2.71 -1.35 -38.83
C LEU A 374 3.11 -2.14 -40.08
N VAL A 375 3.65 -3.35 -39.88
CA VAL A 375 3.82 -4.36 -40.94
C VAL A 375 3.12 -5.64 -40.48
N ALA A 376 2.15 -6.12 -41.26
CA ALA A 376 1.39 -7.31 -40.95
C ALA A 376 0.97 -8.09 -42.20
N ASN A 377 0.82 -9.41 -42.05
CA ASN A 377 0.16 -10.30 -42.99
C ASN A 377 -1.11 -10.87 -42.34
N LEU A 378 -2.20 -10.88 -43.09
CA LEU A 378 -3.44 -11.58 -42.77
C LEU A 378 -3.61 -12.70 -43.79
N SER A 379 -4.02 -13.88 -43.32
CA SER A 379 -4.50 -14.96 -44.18
C SER A 379 -5.79 -15.55 -43.63
N VAL A 380 -6.72 -15.88 -44.52
CA VAL A 380 -8.02 -16.49 -44.21
C VAL A 380 -8.26 -17.64 -45.16
N GLY A 381 -8.85 -18.73 -44.68
CA GLY A 381 -9.26 -19.84 -45.53
C GLY A 381 -9.45 -21.14 -44.76
N ASP A 382 -10.22 -22.05 -45.35
CA ASP A 382 -10.45 -23.41 -44.83
C ASP A 382 -10.96 -23.43 -43.37
N GLY A 383 -11.74 -22.41 -42.99
CA GLY A 383 -12.28 -22.23 -41.64
C GLY A 383 -11.30 -21.63 -40.63
N LYS A 384 -10.22 -21.00 -41.08
CA LYS A 384 -9.18 -20.38 -40.23
C LYS A 384 -8.87 -18.95 -40.64
N ALA A 385 -8.38 -18.16 -39.70
CA ALA A 385 -7.82 -16.84 -39.94
C ALA A 385 -6.57 -16.61 -39.08
N ASP A 386 -5.47 -16.24 -39.71
CA ASP A 386 -4.18 -15.95 -39.07
C ASP A 386 -3.76 -14.51 -39.40
N VAL A 387 -3.43 -13.74 -38.37
CA VAL A 387 -2.81 -12.41 -38.45
C VAL A 387 -1.43 -12.49 -37.83
N VAL A 388 -0.40 -12.05 -38.54
CA VAL A 388 0.97 -11.91 -38.04
C VAL A 388 1.44 -10.49 -38.29
N ALA A 389 1.74 -9.76 -37.23
CA ALA A 389 2.33 -8.42 -37.29
C ALA A 389 3.80 -8.49 -36.88
N ASP A 390 4.70 -8.41 -37.87
CA ASP A 390 6.15 -8.51 -37.67
C ASP A 390 6.74 -7.26 -37.01
N LEU A 391 6.09 -6.10 -37.20
CA LEU A 391 6.51 -4.83 -36.61
C LEU A 391 5.30 -3.97 -36.25
N ILE A 392 5.21 -3.64 -34.96
CA ILE A 392 4.20 -2.77 -34.35
C ILE A 392 4.95 -1.68 -33.58
N GLY A 393 5.05 -0.48 -34.13
CA GLY A 393 5.70 0.65 -33.44
C GLY A 393 4.72 1.38 -32.52
N ILE A 394 4.95 1.40 -31.21
CA ILE A 394 4.07 2.10 -30.24
C ILE A 394 4.93 3.02 -29.37
N GLY A 395 4.78 4.34 -29.49
CA GLY A 395 5.57 5.29 -28.68
C GLY A 395 7.08 5.29 -28.91
N GLY A 396 7.57 4.60 -29.95
CA GLY A 396 8.99 4.34 -30.19
C GLY A 396 9.47 2.95 -29.75
N ALA A 397 8.60 2.18 -29.07
CA ALA A 397 8.78 0.76 -28.80
C ALA A 397 8.68 -0.07 -30.09
N SER A 398 9.19 -1.30 -30.05
CA SER A 398 8.92 -2.30 -31.10
C SER A 398 8.17 -3.49 -30.51
N GLY A 399 7.03 -3.80 -31.10
CA GLY A 399 6.29 -5.03 -30.84
C GLY A 399 6.19 -5.92 -32.06
N ALA A 400 5.91 -7.19 -31.81
CA ALA A 400 5.47 -8.17 -32.79
C ALA A 400 4.31 -8.96 -32.20
N GLY A 401 3.35 -9.34 -33.03
CA GLY A 401 2.14 -10.03 -32.60
C GLY A 401 1.73 -11.12 -33.58
N SER A 402 1.05 -12.14 -33.09
CA SER A 402 0.30 -13.08 -33.92
C SER A 402 -1.02 -13.43 -33.26
N VAL A 403 -2.07 -13.59 -34.05
CA VAL A 403 -3.40 -14.01 -33.63
C VAL A 403 -3.88 -15.06 -34.63
N SER A 404 -4.46 -16.14 -34.15
CA SER A 404 -4.92 -17.29 -34.94
C SER A 404 -6.29 -17.72 -34.43
N LEU A 405 -7.27 -17.72 -35.33
CA LEU A 405 -8.65 -18.18 -35.10
C LEU A 405 -8.88 -19.46 -35.90
N ASP A 406 -9.20 -20.55 -35.21
CA ASP A 406 -9.60 -21.82 -35.78
C ASP A 406 -11.09 -22.07 -35.53
N ALA A 407 -11.90 -21.83 -36.56
CA ALA A 407 -13.34 -22.03 -36.54
C ALA A 407 -13.76 -23.42 -37.03
N THR A 408 -12.82 -24.35 -37.25
CA THR A 408 -13.12 -25.73 -37.71
C THR A 408 -13.64 -26.64 -36.58
N GLN A 409 -13.66 -26.15 -35.34
CA GLN A 409 -14.09 -26.87 -34.14
C GLN A 409 -15.49 -26.42 -33.69
N ASP A 410 -16.22 -27.30 -33.00
CA ASP A 410 -17.56 -27.00 -32.44
C ASP A 410 -17.60 -25.70 -31.60
N SER A 411 -16.50 -25.37 -30.92
CA SER A 411 -16.29 -24.06 -30.30
C SER A 411 -15.08 -23.41 -30.97
N PRO A 412 -15.23 -22.28 -31.69
CA PRO A 412 -14.12 -21.54 -32.28
C PRO A 412 -13.01 -21.28 -31.26
N TYR A 413 -11.77 -21.59 -31.64
CA TYR A 413 -10.58 -21.46 -30.81
C TYR A 413 -9.74 -20.27 -31.28
N LEU A 414 -9.56 -19.28 -30.42
CA LEU A 414 -8.73 -18.10 -30.67
C LEU A 414 -7.46 -18.20 -29.83
N SER A 415 -6.30 -17.98 -30.43
CA SER A 415 -5.03 -17.89 -29.71
C SER A 415 -4.13 -16.81 -30.27
N GLY A 416 -3.16 -16.37 -29.49
CA GLY A 416 -2.22 -15.37 -29.95
C GLY A 416 -0.99 -15.24 -29.08
N LYS A 417 -0.03 -14.46 -29.58
CA LYS A 417 1.18 -14.03 -28.89
C LYS A 417 1.39 -12.55 -29.15
N LEU A 418 1.76 -11.81 -28.13
CA LEU A 418 2.05 -10.40 -28.18
C LEU A 418 3.35 -10.15 -27.42
N ARG A 419 4.38 -9.74 -28.13
CA ARG A 419 5.65 -9.32 -27.56
C ARG A 419 5.85 -7.85 -27.85
N ILE A 420 6.00 -7.02 -26.82
CA ILE A 420 6.28 -5.58 -26.93
C ILE A 420 7.53 -5.30 -26.11
N SER A 421 8.55 -4.70 -26.72
CA SER A 421 9.83 -4.38 -26.07
C SER A 421 10.06 -2.87 -26.08
N ASP A 422 10.59 -2.35 -24.97
CA ASP A 422 11.08 -0.98 -24.81
C ASP A 422 10.01 0.14 -24.93
N VAL A 423 8.84 -0.06 -24.31
CA VAL A 423 7.78 0.96 -24.23
C VAL A 423 8.10 2.03 -23.19
N ASP A 424 8.53 3.20 -23.65
CA ASP A 424 8.54 4.42 -22.83
C ASP A 424 7.09 4.81 -22.47
N LEU A 425 6.69 4.55 -21.22
CA LEU A 425 5.34 4.82 -20.74
C LEU A 425 4.99 6.31 -20.74
N ALA A 426 5.96 7.20 -20.49
CA ALA A 426 5.71 8.65 -20.50
C ALA A 426 5.44 9.15 -21.92
N ARG A 427 6.19 8.64 -22.90
CA ARG A 427 5.98 8.94 -24.31
C ARG A 427 4.71 8.32 -24.88
N ALA A 428 4.36 7.10 -24.47
CA ALA A 428 3.09 6.46 -24.84
C ALA A 428 1.88 7.24 -24.28
N ALA A 429 1.95 7.67 -23.02
CA ALA A 429 0.92 8.49 -22.37
C ALA A 429 0.74 9.85 -23.08
N ALA A 430 1.84 10.53 -23.40
CA ALA A 430 1.82 11.80 -24.13
C ALA A 430 1.18 11.68 -25.53
N LEU A 431 1.40 10.56 -26.24
CA LEU A 431 0.73 10.29 -27.52
C LEU A 431 -0.78 10.02 -27.36
N ALA A 432 -1.18 9.41 -26.25
CA ALA A 432 -2.58 9.19 -25.91
C ALA A 432 -3.28 10.43 -25.30
N GLY A 433 -2.57 11.55 -25.13
CA GLY A 433 -3.10 12.76 -24.50
C GLY A 433 -3.47 12.60 -23.02
N LYS A 434 -2.81 11.67 -22.31
CA LYS A 434 -3.02 11.38 -20.88
C LYS A 434 -1.73 11.59 -20.10
N ASP A 435 -1.84 12.10 -18.88
CA ASP A 435 -0.75 12.03 -17.90
C ASP A 435 -0.92 10.73 -17.09
N LEU A 436 0.10 9.87 -17.11
CA LEU A 436 0.15 8.69 -16.23
C LEU A 436 0.92 9.02 -14.95
N PRO A 437 0.47 8.55 -13.77
CA PRO A 437 1.22 8.71 -12.52
C PRO A 437 2.50 7.84 -12.47
N VAL A 438 2.68 6.93 -13.44
CA VAL A 438 3.80 6.01 -13.59
C VAL A 438 4.55 6.31 -14.88
N THR A 439 5.88 6.41 -14.79
CA THR A 439 6.82 6.44 -15.92
C THR A 439 7.78 5.24 -15.85
N GLY A 440 8.54 5.01 -16.93
CA GLY A 440 9.53 3.93 -17.02
C GLY A 440 9.50 3.23 -18.38
N ILE A 441 10.32 2.20 -18.54
CA ILE A 441 10.40 1.37 -19.74
C ILE A 441 9.66 0.04 -19.46
N ALA A 442 8.54 -0.18 -20.15
CA ALA A 442 7.77 -1.41 -20.04
C ALA A 442 8.09 -2.40 -21.18
N THR A 443 8.11 -3.69 -20.86
CA THR A 443 8.22 -4.80 -21.80
C THR A 443 7.19 -5.85 -21.43
N ALA A 444 6.57 -6.49 -22.42
CA ALA A 444 5.59 -7.54 -22.22
C ALA A 444 5.82 -8.68 -23.23
N ASP A 445 5.67 -9.92 -22.78
CA ASP A 445 5.62 -11.11 -23.64
C ASP A 445 4.47 -11.98 -23.12
N VAL A 446 3.37 -12.02 -23.88
CA VAL A 446 2.09 -12.59 -23.48
C VAL A 446 1.59 -13.53 -24.57
N ALA A 447 1.39 -14.80 -24.24
CA ALA A 447 0.59 -15.72 -25.04
C ALA A 447 -0.82 -15.82 -24.45
N PHE A 448 -1.85 -15.90 -25.29
CA PHE A 448 -3.23 -16.09 -24.84
C PHE A 448 -3.94 -17.15 -25.70
N ALA A 449 -4.96 -17.78 -25.12
CA ALA A 449 -5.83 -18.75 -25.77
C ALA A 449 -7.23 -18.71 -25.15
N THR A 450 -8.25 -18.91 -25.97
CA THR A 450 -9.64 -19.05 -25.54
C THR A 450 -10.46 -19.87 -26.54
N ALA A 451 -11.58 -20.42 -26.11
CA ALA A 451 -12.54 -21.09 -26.99
C ALA A 451 -13.98 -20.87 -26.54
N GLY A 452 -14.86 -20.47 -27.45
CA GLY A 452 -16.26 -20.22 -27.13
C GLY A 452 -17.10 -20.02 -28.38
N LYS A 453 -18.40 -20.33 -28.26
CA LYS A 453 -19.38 -20.00 -29.32
C LYS A 453 -19.81 -18.53 -29.25
N THR A 454 -19.71 -17.92 -28.07
CA THR A 454 -20.13 -16.55 -27.78
C THR A 454 -18.94 -15.77 -27.21
N VAL A 455 -19.04 -14.43 -27.23
CA VAL A 455 -18.01 -13.56 -26.62
C VAL A 455 -17.89 -13.83 -25.12
N GLU A 456 -19.00 -14.05 -24.43
CA GLU A 456 -19.05 -14.37 -23.01
C GLU A 456 -18.37 -15.72 -22.68
N GLU A 457 -18.56 -16.76 -23.50
CA GLU A 457 -17.84 -18.04 -23.34
C GLU A 457 -16.32 -17.85 -23.54
N MET A 458 -15.92 -17.03 -24.53
CA MET A 458 -14.51 -16.73 -24.78
C MET A 458 -13.89 -15.91 -23.64
N GLN A 459 -14.61 -14.97 -23.05
CA GLN A 459 -14.13 -14.22 -21.87
C GLN A 459 -13.98 -15.13 -20.65
N ALA A 460 -14.97 -16.01 -20.40
CA ALA A 460 -14.95 -16.94 -19.27
C ALA A 460 -13.84 -18.01 -19.36
N ARG A 461 -13.37 -18.33 -20.58
CA ARG A 461 -12.32 -19.34 -20.85
C ARG A 461 -10.99 -18.75 -21.29
N LEU A 462 -10.83 -17.43 -21.26
CA LEU A 462 -9.58 -16.76 -21.58
C LEU A 462 -8.48 -17.19 -20.60
N ASN A 463 -7.46 -17.84 -21.14
CA ASN A 463 -6.21 -18.09 -20.44
C ASN A 463 -5.08 -17.29 -21.10
N ALA A 464 -4.15 -16.78 -20.29
CA ALA A 464 -2.94 -16.15 -20.78
C ALA A 464 -1.75 -16.54 -19.90
N THR A 465 -0.59 -16.63 -20.53
CA THR A 465 0.68 -17.02 -19.92
C THR A 465 1.74 -16.02 -20.38
N GLY A 466 2.55 -15.49 -19.49
CA GLY A 466 3.54 -14.49 -19.91
C GLY A 466 4.26 -13.80 -18.77
N SER A 467 4.95 -12.72 -19.15
CA SER A 467 5.60 -11.80 -18.23
C SER A 467 5.46 -10.36 -18.71
N ALA A 468 5.23 -9.45 -17.78
CA ALA A 468 5.35 -8.01 -17.98
C ALA A 468 6.42 -7.46 -17.03
N SER A 469 7.30 -6.60 -17.51
CA SER A 469 8.35 -5.97 -16.70
C SER A 469 8.38 -4.46 -16.89
N LEU A 470 8.59 -3.74 -15.80
CA LEU A 470 8.85 -2.30 -15.76
C LEU A 470 10.29 -2.10 -15.28
N ALA A 471 11.10 -1.39 -16.05
CA ALA A 471 12.47 -1.03 -15.73
C ALA A 471 12.62 0.50 -15.59
N ASP A 472 13.52 0.91 -14.69
CA ASP A 472 13.79 2.32 -14.34
C ASP A 472 12.54 3.17 -14.10
N GLY A 473 11.49 2.55 -13.55
CA GLY A 473 10.20 3.18 -13.36
C GLY A 473 10.18 4.20 -12.23
N SER A 474 9.23 5.12 -12.29
CA SER A 474 8.95 6.10 -11.24
C SER A 474 7.45 6.30 -11.10
N VAL A 475 6.93 6.28 -9.87
CA VAL A 475 5.53 6.59 -9.57
C VAL A 475 5.45 7.71 -8.53
N VAL A 476 4.52 8.63 -8.74
CA VAL A 476 4.17 9.66 -7.76
C VAL A 476 2.95 9.16 -6.97
N VAL A 477 3.04 9.09 -5.64
CA VAL A 477 1.93 8.64 -4.77
C VAL A 477 1.54 9.77 -3.81
N PRO A 478 0.64 10.69 -4.20
CA PRO A 478 0.32 11.87 -3.39
C PRO A 478 -0.24 11.53 -2.01
N GLU A 479 -1.06 10.47 -1.91
CA GLU A 479 -1.65 10.03 -0.64
C GLU A 479 -0.62 9.52 0.36
N LEU A 480 0.49 8.93 -0.12
CA LEU A 480 1.57 8.45 0.74
C LEU A 480 2.29 9.61 1.43
N ALA A 481 2.44 10.75 0.74
CA ALA A 481 2.97 11.97 1.34
C ALA A 481 2.01 12.58 2.37
N ALA A 482 0.70 12.55 2.11
CA ALA A 482 -0.32 13.04 3.04
C ALA A 482 -0.45 12.18 4.31
N ALA A 483 -0.42 10.85 4.18
CA ALA A 483 -0.58 9.91 5.28
C ALA A 483 0.61 9.90 6.27
N LEU A 484 1.82 10.24 5.80
CA LEU A 484 3.06 10.15 6.59
C LEU A 484 3.47 11.44 7.30
N GLY A 485 2.71 12.54 7.13
CA GLY A 485 2.72 13.73 7.99
C GLY A 485 4.08 14.33 8.36
N GLY A 486 4.71 15.10 7.45
CA GLY A 486 5.92 15.87 7.74
C GLY A 486 6.50 16.52 6.48
N ASP A 487 7.76 16.99 6.56
CA ASP A 487 8.57 17.30 5.36
C ASP A 487 8.89 15.99 4.63
N ALA A 488 7.92 15.51 3.86
CA ALA A 488 8.12 14.45 2.88
C ALA A 488 9.10 14.98 1.83
N GLY A 489 10.30 14.38 1.77
CA GLY A 489 11.23 14.58 0.66
C GLY A 489 10.54 14.31 -0.69
N PRO A 490 11.06 14.87 -1.79
CA PRO A 490 10.29 15.35 -2.94
C PRO A 490 9.12 14.45 -3.36
N ASP A 491 7.94 15.05 -3.25
CA ASP A 491 6.70 14.73 -3.96
C ASP A 491 6.08 13.35 -3.72
N GLY A 492 6.53 12.59 -2.71
CA GLY A 492 6.02 11.22 -2.48
C GLY A 492 6.39 10.26 -3.62
N THR A 493 7.49 10.55 -4.31
CA THR A 493 7.95 9.76 -5.46
C THR A 493 8.66 8.48 -5.00
N ILE A 494 8.28 7.36 -5.59
CA ILE A 494 9.01 6.10 -5.55
C ILE A 494 9.67 5.92 -6.92
N SER A 495 10.98 5.73 -6.97
CA SER A 495 11.76 5.70 -8.23
C SER A 495 12.65 4.45 -8.31
N GLY A 496 13.34 4.25 -9.44
CA GLY A 496 14.16 3.06 -9.65
C GLY A 496 13.37 1.76 -9.58
N ILE A 497 12.09 1.81 -9.97
CA ILE A 497 11.16 0.68 -9.93
C ILE A 497 11.57 -0.30 -11.03
N ASN A 498 12.03 -1.46 -10.60
CA ASN A 498 12.47 -2.55 -11.46
C ASN A 498 11.69 -3.79 -11.03
N VAL A 499 10.60 -4.09 -11.73
CA VAL A 499 9.60 -5.10 -11.36
C VAL A 499 9.31 -6.00 -12.54
N THR A 500 9.17 -7.30 -12.31
CA THR A 500 8.70 -8.29 -13.27
C THR A 500 7.53 -9.05 -12.67
N ALA A 501 6.36 -8.92 -13.31
CA ALA A 501 5.19 -9.73 -13.04
C ALA A 501 5.17 -10.93 -14.01
N ALA A 502 5.15 -12.15 -13.48
CA ALA A 502 5.03 -13.39 -14.26
C ALA A 502 3.73 -14.12 -13.91
N PHE A 503 3.09 -14.69 -14.93
CA PHE A 503 1.84 -15.42 -14.78
C PHE A 503 1.83 -16.66 -15.68
N GLU A 504 1.63 -17.84 -15.08
CA GLU A 504 1.48 -19.10 -15.81
C GLU A 504 0.04 -19.34 -16.33
N ASP A 505 -0.93 -18.64 -15.76
CA ASP A 505 -2.37 -18.77 -16.03
C ASP A 505 -3.08 -17.57 -15.37
N LEU A 506 -4.12 -17.00 -15.99
CA LEU A 506 -4.89 -15.88 -15.43
C LEU A 506 -5.79 -16.27 -14.23
N VAL A 507 -5.94 -17.57 -13.97
CA VAL A 507 -6.67 -18.14 -12.82
C VAL A 507 -5.72 -18.50 -11.67
N LYS A 508 -4.39 -18.50 -11.89
CA LYS A 508 -3.38 -18.67 -10.84
C LYS A 508 -2.97 -17.32 -10.24
N PRO A 509 -2.45 -17.29 -9.00
CA PRO A 509 -1.81 -16.10 -8.47
C PRO A 509 -0.65 -15.65 -9.36
N VAL A 510 -0.60 -14.35 -9.65
CA VAL A 510 0.53 -13.70 -10.36
C VAL A 510 1.68 -13.55 -9.38
N SER A 511 2.92 -13.87 -9.79
CA SER A 511 4.12 -13.54 -9.01
C SER A 511 4.73 -12.24 -9.50
N ILE A 512 5.20 -11.41 -8.57
CA ILE A 512 5.73 -10.08 -8.81
C ILE A 512 7.05 -9.98 -8.04
N ASP A 513 8.15 -10.05 -8.77
CA ASP A 513 9.51 -9.95 -8.23
C ASP A 513 10.11 -8.61 -8.63
N GLY A 514 10.78 -7.91 -7.72
CA GLY A 514 11.38 -6.63 -8.09
C GLY A 514 12.04 -5.85 -6.98
N SER A 515 12.15 -4.55 -7.22
CA SER A 515 12.72 -3.59 -6.30
C SER A 515 12.28 -2.17 -6.62
N ALA A 516 12.34 -1.30 -5.63
CA ALA A 516 12.08 0.12 -5.75
C ALA A 516 13.01 0.92 -4.82
N VAL A 517 13.18 2.20 -5.09
CA VAL A 517 13.91 3.15 -4.24
C VAL A 517 12.92 4.19 -3.72
N TRP A 518 12.84 4.31 -2.40
CA TRP A 518 11.98 5.29 -1.74
C TRP A 518 12.79 6.05 -0.68
N ARG A 519 12.76 7.39 -0.74
CA ARG A 519 13.55 8.28 0.12
C ARG A 519 15.06 7.93 0.20
N GLY A 520 15.62 7.41 -0.91
CA GLY A 520 17.01 6.99 -1.02
C GLY A 520 17.36 5.62 -0.44
N GLU A 521 16.39 4.91 0.14
CA GLU A 521 16.54 3.53 0.62
C GLU A 521 16.01 2.56 -0.46
N ARG A 522 16.75 1.50 -0.76
CA ARG A 522 16.31 0.45 -1.69
C ARG A 522 15.49 -0.60 -0.94
N PHE A 523 14.35 -0.95 -1.51
CA PHE A 523 13.52 -2.07 -1.12
C PHE A 523 13.59 -3.15 -2.19
N ASP A 524 13.88 -4.38 -1.78
CA ASP A 524 13.62 -5.57 -2.59
C ASP A 524 12.19 -6.05 -2.28
N LEU A 525 11.45 -6.45 -3.31
CA LEU A 525 10.01 -6.70 -3.29
C LEU A 525 9.71 -8.09 -3.87
N ASP A 526 8.92 -8.87 -3.14
CA ASP A 526 8.32 -10.14 -3.60
C ASP A 526 6.83 -10.08 -3.23
N ALA A 527 5.96 -10.30 -4.21
CA ALA A 527 4.54 -10.39 -4.00
C ALA A 527 3.90 -11.48 -4.86
N THR A 528 2.86 -12.13 -4.31
CA THR A 528 2.01 -13.08 -5.04
C THR A 528 0.54 -12.81 -4.72
N GLY A 529 -0.35 -12.92 -5.69
CA GLY A 529 -1.78 -12.70 -5.43
C GLY A 529 -2.72 -12.93 -6.61
N ASP A 530 -4.01 -13.12 -6.31
CA ASP A 530 -5.06 -13.17 -7.33
C ASP A 530 -5.41 -11.75 -7.81
N VAL A 531 -4.70 -11.30 -8.84
CA VAL A 531 -4.90 -9.99 -9.46
C VAL A 531 -6.29 -9.87 -10.10
N ARG A 532 -6.85 -10.97 -10.62
CA ARG A 532 -8.17 -10.96 -11.27
C ARG A 532 -9.28 -10.73 -10.25
N GLY A 533 -9.20 -11.37 -9.09
CA GLY A 533 -10.10 -11.13 -7.96
C GLY A 533 -10.06 -9.67 -7.51
N ILE A 534 -8.87 -9.09 -7.30
CA ILE A 534 -8.72 -7.69 -6.89
C ILE A 534 -9.31 -6.72 -7.92
N LEU A 535 -9.01 -6.92 -9.21
CA LEU A 535 -9.55 -6.09 -10.30
C LEU A 535 -11.07 -6.23 -10.45
N ALA A 536 -11.64 -7.39 -10.10
CA ALA A 536 -13.09 -7.62 -10.01
C ALA A 536 -13.71 -7.11 -8.69
N GLY A 537 -12.97 -6.34 -7.88
CA GLY A 537 -13.43 -5.80 -6.59
C GLY A 537 -13.55 -6.85 -5.46
N GLN A 538 -13.12 -8.09 -5.70
CA GLN A 538 -13.24 -9.20 -4.76
C GLN A 538 -12.15 -9.17 -3.69
N THR A 539 -12.50 -9.62 -2.49
CA THR A 539 -11.53 -9.85 -1.41
C THR A 539 -10.68 -11.06 -1.77
N SER A 540 -9.39 -10.84 -1.99
CA SER A 540 -8.49 -11.78 -2.66
C SER A 540 -7.22 -12.01 -1.82
N ALA A 541 -6.71 -13.24 -1.83
CA ALA A 541 -5.50 -13.58 -1.11
C ALA A 541 -4.27 -12.96 -1.77
N ILE A 542 -3.45 -12.29 -0.96
CA ILE A 542 -2.13 -11.79 -1.33
C ILE A 542 -1.08 -12.21 -0.29
N ASN A 543 0.15 -12.36 -0.77
CA ASN A 543 1.36 -12.35 0.05
C ASN A 543 2.26 -11.25 -0.50
N VAL A 544 2.81 -10.39 0.36
CA VAL A 544 3.71 -9.30 0.00
C VAL A 544 4.82 -9.25 1.03
N THR A 545 6.07 -9.20 0.57
CA THR A 545 7.24 -8.92 1.40
C THR A 545 8.05 -7.79 0.80
N ALA A 546 8.56 -6.90 1.66
CA ALA A 546 9.36 -5.75 1.30
C ALA A 546 10.52 -5.63 2.30
N ALA A 547 11.75 -5.77 1.80
CA ALA A 547 12.94 -5.80 2.64
C ALA A 547 13.92 -4.68 2.29
N SER A 548 14.47 -4.03 3.31
CA SER A 548 15.51 -3.00 3.21
C SER A 548 16.49 -3.13 4.39
N PRO A 549 17.68 -2.50 4.32
CA PRO A 549 18.61 -2.43 5.45
C PRO A 549 18.05 -1.82 6.76
N ARG A 550 16.95 -1.06 6.71
CA ARG A 550 16.30 -0.44 7.89
C ARG A 550 15.11 -1.22 8.44
N VAL A 551 14.35 -1.85 7.56
CA VAL A 551 13.08 -2.48 7.90
C VAL A 551 12.78 -3.63 6.93
N SER A 552 12.33 -4.73 7.51
CA SER A 552 11.66 -5.82 6.79
C SER A 552 10.18 -5.79 7.14
N ALA A 553 9.32 -5.87 6.14
CA ALA A 553 7.87 -5.90 6.28
C ALA A 553 7.29 -7.04 5.45
N GLY A 554 6.23 -7.66 5.95
CA GLY A 554 5.51 -8.74 5.31
C GLY A 554 4.03 -8.73 5.67
N PHE A 555 3.19 -9.07 4.70
CA PHE A 555 1.76 -9.24 4.84
C PHE A 555 1.31 -10.48 4.08
N THR A 556 0.57 -11.38 4.73
CA THR A 556 -0.06 -12.54 4.09
C THR A 556 -1.50 -12.64 4.54
N GLY A 557 -2.46 -12.39 3.65
CA GLY A 557 -3.87 -12.28 4.02
C GLY A 557 -4.79 -11.98 2.86
N ASN A 558 -6.04 -11.69 3.15
CA ASN A 558 -7.01 -11.30 2.13
C ASN A 558 -7.19 -9.78 2.15
N VAL A 559 -7.14 -9.14 0.98
CA VAL A 559 -7.44 -7.71 0.82
C VAL A 559 -8.42 -7.49 -0.34
N ASN A 560 -9.21 -6.43 -0.26
CA ASN A 560 -9.96 -5.91 -1.40
C ASN A 560 -9.27 -4.68 -2.03
N ALA A 561 -9.80 -4.19 -3.15
CA ALA A 561 -9.29 -3.01 -3.84
C ALA A 561 -9.29 -1.72 -2.97
N ALA A 562 -10.06 -1.68 -1.88
CA ALA A 562 -10.09 -0.57 -0.93
C ALA A 562 -9.09 -0.72 0.24
N GLY A 563 -8.12 -1.66 0.14
CA GLY A 563 -7.08 -1.88 1.15
C GLY A 563 -7.58 -2.47 2.47
N ARG A 564 -8.84 -2.95 2.52
CA ARG A 564 -9.45 -3.55 3.71
C ARG A 564 -9.17 -5.04 3.72
N GLY A 565 -8.79 -5.58 4.86
CA GLY A 565 -8.37 -6.97 4.91
C GLY A 565 -8.07 -7.52 6.30
N ASP A 566 -7.94 -8.84 6.33
CA ASP A 566 -7.44 -9.61 7.47
C ASP A 566 -6.24 -10.45 7.03
N GLY A 567 -5.18 -10.47 7.82
CA GLY A 567 -3.94 -11.11 7.42
C GLY A 567 -2.92 -11.22 8.54
N ARG A 568 -1.89 -12.04 8.32
CA ARG A 568 -0.70 -12.06 9.17
C ARG A 568 0.23 -10.95 8.74
N ILE A 569 0.66 -10.12 9.68
CA ILE A 569 1.72 -9.14 9.50
C ILE A 569 3.03 -9.64 10.11
N SER A 570 4.14 -9.22 9.53
CA SER A 570 5.46 -9.22 10.14
C SER A 570 6.13 -7.89 9.86
N LEU A 571 6.65 -7.21 10.88
CA LEU A 571 7.51 -6.05 10.71
C LEU A 571 8.68 -6.15 11.67
N GLU A 572 9.90 -5.90 11.20
CA GLU A 572 11.13 -5.95 11.97
C GLU A 572 12.02 -4.76 11.61
N THR A 573 12.54 -4.06 12.61
CA THR A 573 13.49 -2.96 12.46
C THR A 573 14.47 -2.91 13.64
N ALA A 574 15.74 -2.64 13.35
CA ALA A 574 16.77 -2.47 14.37
C ALA A 574 16.73 -1.09 15.07
N SER A 575 15.95 -0.14 14.54
CA SER A 575 15.79 1.21 15.09
C SER A 575 14.45 1.79 14.66
N LEU A 576 13.39 1.55 15.45
CA LEU A 576 12.05 2.12 15.28
C LEU A 576 12.09 3.66 15.33
N THR A 577 12.90 4.22 16.23
CA THR A 577 13.20 5.66 16.27
C THR A 577 13.86 6.14 14.97
N GLY A 578 14.83 5.39 14.43
CA GLY A 578 15.47 5.67 13.14
C GLY A 578 14.54 5.50 11.94
N LEU A 579 13.61 4.54 11.99
CA LEU A 579 12.57 4.30 10.99
C LEU A 579 11.58 5.47 10.95
N MET A 580 11.09 5.94 12.10
CA MET A 580 10.21 7.11 12.16
C MET A 580 10.89 8.39 11.67
N ARG A 581 12.14 8.64 12.08
CA ARG A 581 12.92 9.79 11.56
C ARG A 581 13.09 9.70 10.05
N TRP A 582 13.31 8.51 9.50
CA TRP A 582 13.37 8.30 8.05
C TRP A 582 12.00 8.46 7.36
N LEU A 583 10.89 8.11 8.02
CA LEU A 583 9.52 8.41 7.57
C LEU A 583 9.16 9.92 7.69
N GLY A 584 10.01 10.75 8.30
CA GLY A 584 9.78 12.19 8.50
C GLY A 584 9.09 12.53 9.82
N GLN A 585 8.78 11.54 10.64
CA GLN A 585 8.26 11.72 12.00
C GLN A 585 9.40 12.08 12.96
N GLN A 586 9.16 13.07 13.83
CA GLN A 586 10.05 13.38 14.94
C GLN A 586 9.46 12.78 16.22
N PRO A 587 9.83 11.53 16.60
CA PRO A 587 9.34 10.93 17.83
C PRO A 587 9.72 11.80 19.03
N ALA A 588 8.75 12.04 19.93
CA ALA A 588 8.93 12.93 21.08
C ALA A 588 9.81 12.33 22.20
N TRP A 589 10.06 11.01 22.16
CA TRP A 589 10.90 10.32 23.14
C TRP A 589 12.40 10.50 22.84
N GLN A 590 13.19 10.50 23.92
CA GLN A 590 14.63 10.79 23.88
C GLN A 590 15.52 9.54 23.97
N SER A 591 14.99 8.42 24.45
CA SER A 591 15.69 7.14 24.58
C SER A 591 14.72 5.95 24.48
N GLY A 592 15.24 4.76 24.20
CA GLY A 592 14.45 3.55 23.98
C GLY A 592 13.71 3.57 22.64
N PHE A 593 12.86 2.57 22.42
CA PHE A 593 12.13 2.37 21.17
C PHE A 593 13.10 2.24 19.97
N GLU A 594 14.11 1.39 20.12
CA GLU A 594 15.08 1.10 19.07
C GLU A 594 14.79 -0.25 18.42
N THR A 595 15.05 -1.38 19.07
CA THR A 595 14.73 -2.69 18.45
C THR A 595 13.22 -2.90 18.49
N PHE A 596 12.58 -3.16 17.35
CA PHE A 596 11.15 -3.45 17.28
C PHE A 596 10.86 -4.58 16.30
N ALA A 597 10.14 -5.59 16.77
CA ALA A 597 9.57 -6.62 15.93
C ALA A 597 8.14 -6.93 16.34
N ILE A 598 7.26 -7.09 15.36
CA ILE A 598 5.86 -7.48 15.55
C ILE A 598 5.49 -8.58 14.54
N ASN A 599 4.86 -9.65 15.01
CA ASN A 599 4.42 -10.76 14.16
C ASN A 599 3.10 -11.34 14.71
N GLY A 600 2.01 -11.13 13.99
CA GLY A 600 0.65 -11.43 14.49
C GLY A 600 -0.42 -11.34 13.41
N ARG A 601 -1.66 -11.66 13.76
CA ARG A 601 -2.81 -11.44 12.87
C ARG A 601 -3.34 -10.02 13.08
N LEU A 602 -3.48 -9.27 12.00
CA LEU A 602 -4.10 -7.95 11.97
C LEU A 602 -5.40 -8.01 11.16
N ALA A 603 -6.42 -7.28 11.61
CA ALA A 603 -7.61 -6.98 10.82
C ALA A 603 -7.85 -5.47 10.83
N VAL A 604 -7.98 -4.89 9.63
CA VAL A 604 -8.12 -3.44 9.44
C VAL A 604 -9.52 -3.12 8.95
N SER A 605 -10.18 -2.21 9.67
CA SER A 605 -11.51 -1.66 9.34
C SER A 605 -11.42 -0.13 9.27
N GLU A 606 -12.46 0.53 8.75
CA GLU A 606 -12.48 2.00 8.57
C GLU A 606 -12.16 2.81 9.85
N THR A 607 -12.55 2.30 11.01
CA THR A 607 -12.46 3.01 12.30
C THR A 607 -11.56 2.32 13.32
N ALA A 608 -11.02 1.14 13.02
CA ALA A 608 -10.21 0.41 13.98
C ALA A 608 -9.28 -0.64 13.35
N VAL A 609 -8.19 -0.88 14.06
CA VAL A 609 -7.22 -1.96 13.82
C VAL A 609 -7.31 -2.93 15.01
N SER A 610 -7.59 -4.20 14.77
CA SER A 610 -7.51 -5.25 15.80
C SER A 610 -6.36 -6.20 15.52
N PHE A 611 -5.69 -6.64 16.58
CA PHE A 611 -4.56 -7.56 16.54
C PHE A 611 -4.83 -8.78 17.44
N GLU A 612 -4.47 -9.97 16.97
CA GLU A 612 -4.66 -11.26 17.64
C GLU A 612 -3.42 -12.14 17.42
N ASP A 613 -3.14 -13.07 18.34
CA ASP A 613 -1.95 -13.95 18.31
C ASP A 613 -0.64 -13.21 17.98
N THR A 614 -0.49 -12.00 18.53
CA THR A 614 0.56 -11.06 18.16
C THR A 614 1.74 -11.16 19.11
N ASN A 615 2.88 -11.63 18.59
CA ASN A 615 4.17 -11.54 19.25
C ASN A 615 4.73 -10.12 19.06
N VAL A 616 5.24 -9.52 20.14
CA VAL A 616 5.88 -8.20 20.13
C VAL A 616 7.23 -8.27 20.84
N ILE A 617 8.23 -7.64 20.24
CA ILE A 617 9.54 -7.33 20.85
C ILE A 617 9.73 -5.82 20.74
N LEU A 618 10.08 -5.18 21.85
CA LEU A 618 10.45 -3.77 21.93
C LEU A 618 11.64 -3.64 22.89
N ASP A 619 12.81 -3.31 22.35
CA ASP A 619 14.09 -3.33 23.05
C ASP A 619 14.32 -4.70 23.73
N GLU A 620 14.48 -4.77 25.06
CA GLU A 620 14.54 -6.05 25.79
C GLU A 620 13.17 -6.62 26.19
N SER A 621 12.10 -5.81 26.10
CA SER A 621 10.73 -6.24 26.44
C SER A 621 10.16 -7.14 25.35
N ARG A 622 9.53 -8.25 25.74
CA ARG A 622 8.94 -9.21 24.80
C ARG A 622 7.75 -9.96 25.37
N GLY A 623 6.77 -10.23 24.52
CA GLY A 623 5.54 -10.91 24.90
C GLY A 623 4.60 -11.20 23.75
N THR A 624 3.38 -11.61 24.11
CA THR A 624 2.30 -11.96 23.20
C THR A 624 1.01 -11.26 23.61
N GLY A 625 0.06 -11.05 22.70
CA GLY A 625 -1.23 -10.50 23.10
C GLY A 625 -2.22 -10.26 21.98
N ALA A 626 -3.35 -9.67 22.38
CA ALA A 626 -4.44 -9.27 21.50
C ALA A 626 -5.03 -7.93 21.96
N GLY A 627 -5.65 -7.20 21.03
CA GLY A 627 -6.21 -5.89 21.32
C GLY A 627 -6.85 -5.20 20.13
N ARG A 628 -7.32 -3.98 20.36
CA ARG A 628 -8.01 -3.13 19.40
C ARG A 628 -7.60 -1.68 19.60
N ILE A 629 -7.22 -1.03 18.51
CA ILE A 629 -6.95 0.40 18.43
C ILE A 629 -8.10 1.01 17.63
N THR A 630 -8.95 1.80 18.29
CA THR A 630 -9.99 2.59 17.63
C THR A 630 -9.40 3.94 17.24
N LEU A 631 -9.45 4.24 15.94
CA LEU A 631 -8.88 5.43 15.32
C LEU A 631 -9.82 6.63 15.47
N GLY A 632 -9.26 7.81 15.68
CA GLY A 632 -9.99 9.06 15.88
C GLY A 632 -9.05 10.19 16.29
N ALA A 633 -9.59 11.39 16.54
CA ALA A 633 -8.80 12.57 16.92
C ALA A 633 -7.97 12.36 18.21
N LYS A 634 -8.44 11.48 19.09
CA LYS A 634 -7.67 10.89 20.19
C LYS A 634 -7.88 9.37 20.11
N PRO A 635 -6.87 8.56 19.75
CA PRO A 635 -7.04 7.12 19.58
C PRO A 635 -7.34 6.45 20.94
N THR A 636 -8.11 5.37 20.90
CA THR A 636 -8.41 4.53 22.08
C THR A 636 -7.81 3.15 21.90
N VAL A 637 -6.99 2.71 22.85
CA VAL A 637 -6.24 1.45 22.80
C VAL A 637 -6.75 0.48 23.86
N GLU A 638 -7.34 -0.63 23.46
CA GLU A 638 -7.71 -1.74 24.34
C GLU A 638 -6.73 -2.90 24.11
N ALA A 639 -6.01 -3.38 25.13
CA ALA A 639 -5.03 -4.46 24.95
C ALA A 639 -4.93 -5.41 26.15
N ARG A 640 -4.77 -6.70 25.86
CA ARG A 640 -4.42 -7.75 26.82
C ARG A 640 -3.10 -8.38 26.38
N LEU A 641 -2.04 -8.13 27.14
CA LEU A 641 -0.67 -8.55 26.81
C LEU A 641 -0.13 -9.47 27.91
N ASN A 642 0.45 -10.60 27.50
CA ASN A 642 1.26 -11.47 28.36
C ASN A 642 2.74 -11.23 28.03
N LEU A 643 3.45 -10.57 28.92
CA LEU A 643 4.85 -10.16 28.76
C LEU A 643 5.74 -11.11 29.54
N GLU A 644 6.68 -11.79 28.88
CA GLU A 644 7.67 -12.62 29.58
C GLU A 644 8.62 -11.73 30.38
N ILE A 645 9.04 -10.62 29.77
CA ILE A 645 9.81 -9.55 30.38
C ILE A 645 9.28 -8.19 29.91
N LEU A 646 9.17 -7.26 30.85
CA LEU A 646 8.93 -5.84 30.66
C LEU A 646 10.08 -5.09 31.32
N ASP A 647 11.04 -4.63 30.53
CA ASP A 647 12.11 -3.75 30.99
C ASP A 647 11.73 -2.29 30.71
N ILE A 648 11.67 -1.48 31.77
CA ILE A 648 11.34 -0.06 31.69
C ILE A 648 12.59 0.81 31.50
N ASN A 649 13.80 0.28 31.76
CA ASN A 649 15.05 1.04 31.73
C ASN A 649 15.31 1.84 30.45
N PRO A 650 15.08 1.30 29.23
CA PRO A 650 15.31 2.07 27.99
C PRO A 650 14.52 3.38 27.92
N TYR A 651 13.37 3.44 28.59
CA TYR A 651 12.42 4.56 28.54
C TYR A 651 12.63 5.61 29.65
N LEU A 652 13.58 5.40 30.58
CA LEU A 652 13.82 6.30 31.73
C LEU A 652 14.69 7.54 31.40
N GLY A 653 15.10 7.72 30.15
CA GLY A 653 15.91 8.86 29.71
C GLY A 653 17.42 8.69 29.97
N ALA A 654 18.21 9.55 29.32
CA ALA A 654 19.68 9.43 29.27
C ALA A 654 20.41 9.50 30.63
N ALA A 655 19.73 9.93 31.70
CA ALA A 655 20.30 9.93 33.05
C ALA A 655 20.43 8.52 33.66
N ALA A 656 19.61 7.55 33.24
CA ALA A 656 19.66 6.18 33.76
C ALA A 656 20.80 5.36 33.12
N ASN A 657 21.01 5.52 31.80
CA ASN A 657 21.94 4.68 31.03
C ASN A 657 23.43 5.05 31.22
N SER A 658 23.76 6.02 32.07
CA SER A 658 25.16 6.39 32.37
C SER A 658 25.94 5.32 33.15
N GLY A 659 25.28 4.29 33.67
CA GLY A 659 25.93 3.17 34.36
C GLY A 659 26.71 2.20 33.46
N GLN A 660 26.39 2.13 32.16
CA GLN A 660 26.86 1.05 31.27
C GLN A 660 27.46 1.53 29.94
N ALA A 661 28.05 2.73 29.91
CA ALA A 661 28.93 3.16 28.82
C ALA A 661 30.40 2.80 29.12
N ALA A 662 30.71 1.50 29.12
CA ALA A 662 32.08 1.01 29.29
C ALA A 662 32.94 1.34 28.05
N GLY A 663 33.74 2.41 28.09
CA GLY A 663 34.66 2.66 26.97
C GLY A 663 35.29 4.05 26.78
N GLN A 664 35.08 5.04 27.65
CA GLN A 664 35.82 6.31 27.57
C GLN A 664 36.06 6.91 28.96
N ALA A 665 37.33 7.06 29.32
CA ALA A 665 37.74 7.58 30.62
C ALA A 665 37.56 9.10 30.68
N SER A 666 36.42 9.57 31.20
CA SER A 666 36.36 10.90 31.79
C SER A 666 37.33 10.98 32.98
N PRO A 667 37.98 12.15 33.22
CA PRO A 667 38.99 12.28 34.26
C PRO A 667 38.39 12.02 35.65
N ALA A 668 39.14 11.32 36.50
CA ALA A 668 38.73 11.02 37.86
C ALA A 668 38.32 12.30 38.63
N PRO A 669 37.23 12.27 39.43
CA PRO A 669 36.84 13.41 40.26
C PRO A 669 37.99 13.80 41.20
N ALA A 670 38.22 15.11 41.35
CA ALA A 670 39.18 15.60 42.34
C ALA A 670 38.76 15.15 43.76
N PRO A 671 39.70 14.66 44.60
CA PRO A 671 39.37 14.18 45.93
C PRO A 671 38.90 15.33 46.82
N GLY A 672 37.59 15.43 47.02
CA GLY A 672 36.95 16.49 47.82
C GLY A 672 35.51 16.82 47.42
N GLY A 673 35.09 16.51 46.19
CA GLY A 673 33.69 16.60 45.78
C GLY A 673 32.92 15.33 46.12
N ALA A 674 32.03 15.38 47.12
CA ALA A 674 31.00 14.35 47.25
C ALA A 674 30.06 14.40 46.02
N PRO A 675 29.56 13.27 45.50
CA PRO A 675 28.50 13.30 44.50
C PRO A 675 27.33 14.13 45.01
N GLN A 676 26.77 15.00 44.18
CA GLN A 676 25.66 15.87 44.57
C GLN A 676 24.38 15.03 44.69
N ALA A 677 24.22 14.39 45.86
CA ALA A 677 23.09 13.54 46.21
C ALA A 677 21.84 14.39 46.42
N GLY A 678 21.15 14.67 45.33
CA GLY A 678 19.88 15.39 45.29
C GLY A 678 18.92 14.74 44.30
N TRP A 679 17.64 15.02 44.46
CA TRP A 679 16.60 14.56 43.55
C TRP A 679 16.69 15.26 42.19
N ASP A 680 16.33 14.56 41.11
CA ASP A 680 16.37 15.15 39.78
C ASP A 680 15.37 16.32 39.65
N THR A 681 15.86 17.41 39.09
CA THR A 681 15.08 18.62 38.82
C THR A 681 14.56 18.69 37.38
N ALA A 682 14.99 17.78 36.50
CA ALA A 682 14.50 17.68 35.13
C ALA A 682 12.97 17.53 35.10
N PRO A 683 12.26 18.28 34.22
CA PRO A 683 10.83 18.08 34.03
C PRO A 683 10.53 16.69 33.46
N ILE A 684 9.61 15.97 34.12
CA ILE A 684 9.00 14.74 33.63
C ILE A 684 7.90 15.16 32.64
N ASP A 685 7.93 14.62 31.43
CA ASP A 685 6.89 14.88 30.43
C ASP A 685 5.69 13.94 30.63
N PHE A 686 4.52 14.54 30.85
CA PHE A 686 3.24 13.84 30.99
C PHE A 686 2.32 14.04 29.76
N SER A 687 2.80 14.68 28.69
CA SER A 687 2.03 14.97 27.47
C SER A 687 1.44 13.71 26.83
N ALA A 688 2.16 12.58 26.89
CA ALA A 688 1.72 11.28 26.40
C ALA A 688 0.37 10.80 27.00
N LEU A 689 0.05 11.13 28.26
CA LEU A 689 -1.23 10.77 28.89
C LEU A 689 -2.42 11.52 28.25
N ASN A 690 -2.15 12.67 27.63
CA ASN A 690 -3.15 13.44 26.89
C ASN A 690 -3.25 13.02 25.41
N ALA A 691 -2.28 12.28 24.87
CA ALA A 691 -2.21 11.90 23.46
C ALA A 691 -3.17 10.77 23.06
N LEU A 692 -3.46 9.83 23.97
CA LEU A 692 -4.34 8.67 23.72
C LEU A 692 -5.18 8.31 24.95
N ASN A 693 -6.25 7.55 24.72
CA ASN A 693 -6.99 6.85 25.77
C ASN A 693 -6.58 5.37 25.73
N ALA A 694 -6.57 4.68 26.88
CA ALA A 694 -6.17 3.28 26.94
C ALA A 694 -6.91 2.48 28.03
N ASP A 695 -7.11 1.19 27.77
CA ASP A 695 -7.44 0.15 28.75
C ASP A 695 -6.51 -1.04 28.51
N LEU A 696 -5.55 -1.23 29.41
CA LEU A 696 -4.45 -2.19 29.27
C LEU A 696 -4.51 -3.19 30.42
N ALA A 697 -4.50 -4.49 30.12
CA ALA A 697 -4.22 -5.55 31.09
C ALA A 697 -2.92 -6.25 30.69
N LEU A 698 -1.92 -6.20 31.58
CA LEU A 698 -0.58 -6.73 31.36
C LEU A 698 -0.31 -7.82 32.41
N ASP A 699 -0.20 -9.08 31.97
CA ASP A 699 0.34 -10.16 32.80
C ASP A 699 1.86 -10.23 32.57
N VAL A 700 2.65 -9.82 33.56
CA VAL A 700 4.11 -9.67 33.43
C VAL A 700 4.83 -10.73 34.23
N GLY A 701 5.64 -11.56 33.55
CA GLY A 701 6.48 -12.58 34.17
C GLY A 701 7.65 -11.99 34.96
N ARG A 702 8.35 -11.02 34.36
CA ARG A 702 9.42 -10.22 35.00
C ARG A 702 9.33 -8.75 34.61
N LEU A 703 9.18 -7.88 35.60
CA LEU A 703 9.29 -6.43 35.48
C LEU A 703 10.68 -6.00 35.95
N VAL A 704 11.40 -5.25 35.12
CA VAL A 704 12.72 -4.71 35.44
C VAL A 704 12.65 -3.18 35.52
N TYR A 705 13.13 -2.62 36.63
CA TYR A 705 13.25 -1.18 36.85
C TYR A 705 14.54 -0.88 37.63
N LYS A 706 15.53 -0.30 36.96
CA LYS A 706 16.92 -0.19 37.43
C LYS A 706 17.43 -1.56 37.84
N ASP A 707 18.00 -1.66 39.04
CA ASP A 707 18.47 -2.91 39.65
C ASP A 707 17.33 -3.72 40.32
N ILE A 708 16.10 -3.20 40.36
CA ILE A 708 14.94 -3.89 40.94
C ILE A 708 14.35 -4.87 39.92
N GLU A 709 14.38 -6.15 40.26
CA GLU A 709 13.58 -7.19 39.59
C GLU A 709 12.33 -7.54 40.41
N ALA A 710 11.16 -7.43 39.77
CA ALA A 710 9.87 -7.85 40.30
C ALA A 710 9.24 -8.88 39.36
N GLY A 711 8.40 -9.78 39.86
CA GLY A 711 7.70 -10.75 39.00
C GLY A 711 7.35 -12.08 39.68
N PRO A 712 6.19 -12.69 39.35
CA PRO A 712 5.15 -12.17 38.46
C PRO A 712 4.42 -10.93 39.02
N VAL A 713 3.74 -10.18 38.14
CA VAL A 713 2.83 -9.10 38.50
C VAL A 713 1.76 -8.92 37.41
N ALA A 714 0.50 -8.72 37.81
CA ALA A 714 -0.58 -8.32 36.92
C ALA A 714 -0.81 -6.81 37.04
N ILE A 715 -0.81 -6.09 35.92
CA ILE A 715 -0.97 -4.63 35.88
C ILE A 715 -2.20 -4.29 35.03
N THR A 716 -3.20 -3.63 35.62
CA THR A 716 -4.33 -3.07 34.87
C THR A 716 -4.22 -1.56 34.86
N ALA A 717 -4.12 -0.95 33.67
CA ALA A 717 -3.88 0.47 33.49
C ALA A 717 -4.89 1.13 32.54
N THR A 718 -5.65 2.09 33.05
CA THR A 718 -6.58 2.92 32.27
C THR A 718 -6.03 4.33 32.09
N ILE A 719 -6.05 4.86 30.87
CA ILE A 719 -5.77 6.27 30.57
C ILE A 719 -7.05 6.87 29.99
N ASP A 720 -7.61 7.87 30.67
CA ASP A 720 -8.71 8.67 30.14
C ASP A 720 -8.47 10.16 30.42
N GLY A 721 -8.69 11.01 29.41
CA GLY A 721 -8.68 12.47 29.59
C GLY A 721 -7.41 13.10 30.19
N GLY A 722 -6.24 12.44 30.10
CA GLY A 722 -5.00 12.91 30.75
C GLY A 722 -4.75 12.34 32.15
N ARG A 723 -5.62 11.45 32.64
CA ARG A 723 -5.47 10.73 33.90
C ARG A 723 -5.15 9.25 33.66
N LEU A 724 -4.04 8.79 34.22
CA LEU A 724 -3.67 7.39 34.35
C LEU A 724 -4.16 6.87 35.71
N ASN A 725 -4.82 5.71 35.72
CA ASN A 725 -4.94 4.86 36.91
C ASN A 725 -4.32 3.51 36.57
N ALA A 726 -3.37 3.03 37.38
CA ALA A 726 -2.76 1.72 37.25
C ALA A 726 -2.87 0.96 38.58
N GLU A 727 -3.36 -0.27 38.54
CA GLU A 727 -3.39 -1.18 39.69
C GLU A 727 -2.40 -2.34 39.45
N LEU A 728 -1.64 -2.69 40.48
CA LEU A 728 -0.68 -3.78 40.50
C LEU A 728 -1.22 -4.85 41.45
N ALA A 729 -1.55 -6.01 40.91
CA ALA A 729 -2.02 -7.18 41.65
C ALA A 729 -1.01 -8.34 41.55
N ASN A 730 -1.04 -9.23 42.54
CA ASN A 730 -0.17 -10.42 42.60
C ASN A 730 1.34 -10.10 42.46
N LEU A 731 1.79 -8.93 42.91
CA LEU A 731 3.18 -8.50 42.80
C LEU A 731 4.06 -9.36 43.70
N ALA A 732 4.93 -10.17 43.12
CA ALA A 732 6.02 -10.83 43.83
C ALA A 732 7.31 -9.99 43.73
N LEU A 733 8.00 -9.80 44.86
CA LEU A 733 9.16 -8.91 44.98
C LEU A 733 10.04 -9.36 46.14
N TYR A 734 11.29 -9.78 45.85
CA TYR A 734 12.28 -10.33 46.81
C TYR A 734 11.65 -11.23 47.88
N GLU A 735 11.15 -12.39 47.47
CA GLU A 735 10.44 -13.40 48.31
C GLU A 735 9.07 -12.96 48.87
N GLY A 736 8.80 -11.66 48.96
CA GLY A 736 7.55 -11.09 49.44
C GLY A 736 6.45 -10.99 48.38
N ALA A 737 5.24 -10.71 48.84
CA ALA A 737 4.05 -10.53 48.02
C ALA A 737 3.33 -9.21 48.34
N GLY A 738 2.68 -8.61 47.35
CA GLY A 738 2.00 -7.34 47.52
C GLY A 738 1.03 -6.93 46.43
N ALA A 739 0.55 -5.69 46.59
CA ALA A 739 -0.33 -4.99 45.66
C ALA A 739 -0.12 -3.48 45.78
N GLY A 740 -0.54 -2.73 44.76
CA GLY A 740 -0.48 -1.27 44.77
C GLY A 740 -1.39 -0.60 43.75
N SER A 741 -1.50 0.71 43.85
CA SER A 741 -2.19 1.55 42.89
C SER A 741 -1.44 2.86 42.68
N LEU A 742 -1.31 3.27 41.42
CA LEU A 742 -0.76 4.55 40.97
C LEU A 742 -1.83 5.32 40.22
N THR A 743 -2.18 6.52 40.69
CA THR A 743 -2.94 7.49 39.89
C THR A 743 -2.03 8.66 39.54
N VAL A 744 -2.06 9.09 38.28
CA VAL A 744 -1.40 10.32 37.81
C VAL A 744 -2.43 11.15 37.05
N ASP A 745 -2.67 12.39 37.48
CA ASP A 745 -3.52 13.35 36.79
C ASP A 745 -2.67 14.46 36.18
N ALA A 746 -2.63 14.50 34.85
CA ALA A 746 -1.92 15.50 34.05
C ALA A 746 -2.87 16.46 33.30
N GLY A 747 -4.13 16.61 33.76
CA GLY A 747 -5.06 17.59 33.22
C GLY A 747 -4.82 19.03 33.72
N GLY A 748 -4.07 19.18 34.82
CA GLY A 748 -3.68 20.47 35.40
C GLY A 748 -2.28 20.94 34.98
N LYS A 749 -2.00 22.25 35.16
CA LYS A 749 -0.65 22.84 34.93
C LYS A 749 0.46 22.26 35.82
N THR A 750 0.07 21.62 36.93
CA THR A 750 0.98 20.91 37.82
C THR A 750 0.40 19.50 37.98
N PRO A 751 1.05 18.47 37.43
CA PRO A 751 0.60 17.10 37.57
C PRO A 751 0.50 16.69 39.04
N SER A 752 -0.52 15.89 39.36
CA SER A 752 -0.70 15.31 40.70
C SER A 752 -0.63 13.80 40.65
N GLN A 753 -0.12 13.19 41.72
CA GLN A 753 0.10 11.76 41.81
C GLN A 753 -0.42 11.20 43.14
N ALA A 754 -0.94 9.99 43.12
CA ALA A 754 -1.29 9.22 44.31
C ALA A 754 -0.71 7.81 44.21
N PHE A 755 -0.09 7.35 45.30
CA PHE A 755 0.63 6.09 45.39
C PHE A 755 0.11 5.34 46.62
N LYS A 756 -0.47 4.15 46.41
CA LYS A 756 -0.75 3.19 47.49
C LYS A 756 0.02 1.91 47.22
N PHE A 757 0.62 1.35 48.25
CA PHE A 757 1.47 0.17 48.11
C PHE A 757 1.53 -0.62 49.40
N THR A 758 1.36 -1.94 49.31
CA THR A 758 1.46 -2.86 50.45
C THR A 758 2.27 -4.08 50.05
N LEU A 759 3.34 -4.35 50.81
CA LEU A 759 4.16 -5.57 50.73
C LEU A 759 4.13 -6.30 52.07
N GLN A 760 4.17 -7.63 52.00
CA GLN A 760 4.34 -8.55 53.11
C GLN A 760 5.44 -9.55 52.77
N ASP A 761 6.07 -10.12 53.79
CA ASP A 761 7.11 -11.15 53.69
C ASP A 761 8.35 -10.79 52.82
N LEU A 762 8.59 -9.49 52.61
CA LEU A 762 9.69 -8.95 51.79
C LEU A 762 11.06 -9.23 52.42
N ASN A 763 12.01 -9.79 51.67
CA ASN A 763 13.40 -9.86 52.12
C ASN A 763 14.05 -8.47 52.04
N ALA A 764 14.20 -7.82 53.19
CA ALA A 764 14.55 -6.40 53.26
C ALA A 764 15.97 -6.09 52.76
N TYR A 765 16.92 -7.01 52.92
CA TYR A 765 18.32 -6.76 52.59
C TYR A 765 18.58 -6.58 51.08
N PRO A 766 18.21 -7.54 50.19
CA PRO A 766 18.39 -7.36 48.75
C PRO A 766 17.49 -6.24 48.20
N PHE A 767 16.23 -6.13 48.66
CA PHE A 767 15.35 -5.05 48.23
C PHE A 767 15.92 -3.66 48.54
N LEU A 768 16.39 -3.41 49.76
CA LEU A 768 16.92 -2.09 50.14
C LEU A 768 18.30 -1.82 49.51
N SER A 769 19.08 -2.87 49.22
CA SER A 769 20.29 -2.80 48.41
C SER A 769 19.97 -2.25 47.02
N ASP A 770 19.03 -2.87 46.31
CA ASP A 770 18.82 -2.61 44.88
C ASP A 770 17.93 -1.36 44.67
N ALA A 771 16.97 -1.11 45.57
CA ALA A 771 16.08 0.04 45.48
C ALA A 771 16.71 1.37 45.97
N ALA A 772 17.69 1.32 46.87
CA ALA A 772 18.20 2.51 47.57
C ALA A 772 19.70 2.50 47.92
N GLY A 773 20.46 1.46 47.54
CA GLY A 773 21.86 1.28 47.95
C GLY A 773 22.05 1.04 49.46
N PHE A 774 20.98 0.67 50.18
CA PHE A 774 20.95 0.68 51.63
C PHE A 774 21.11 -0.73 52.23
N THR A 775 22.37 -1.09 52.52
CA THR A 775 22.77 -2.43 52.95
C THR A 775 22.79 -2.64 54.48
N ARG A 776 22.13 -1.78 55.26
CA ARG A 776 22.22 -1.78 56.74
C ARG A 776 21.13 -2.56 57.48
N ILE A 777 20.01 -2.89 56.85
CA ILE A 777 18.90 -3.62 57.47
C ILE A 777 18.77 -5.01 56.86
N GLU A 778 18.59 -6.02 57.71
CA GLU A 778 18.22 -7.39 57.36
C GLU A 778 16.91 -7.76 58.07
N GLY A 779 16.18 -8.73 57.51
CA GLY A 779 14.97 -9.28 58.10
C GLY A 779 13.83 -9.37 57.09
N THR A 780 12.73 -9.97 57.52
CA THR A 780 11.50 -10.08 56.73
C THR A 780 10.63 -8.85 57.01
N GLY A 781 10.19 -8.16 55.97
CA GLY A 781 9.55 -6.85 56.03
C GLY A 781 8.09 -6.85 55.58
N ALA A 782 7.25 -6.13 56.31
CA ALA A 782 5.99 -5.60 55.83
C ALA A 782 6.13 -4.07 55.66
N ILE A 783 5.66 -3.55 54.53
CA ILE A 783 5.71 -2.11 54.19
C ILE A 783 4.32 -1.70 53.70
N ALA A 784 3.80 -0.60 54.22
CA ALA A 784 2.55 0.00 53.74
C ALA A 784 2.72 1.51 53.52
N VAL A 785 2.34 2.00 52.35
CA VAL A 785 2.48 3.39 51.91
C VAL A 785 1.16 3.87 51.32
N ASP A 786 0.73 5.07 51.71
CA ASP A 786 -0.42 5.79 51.15
C ASP A 786 -0.06 7.28 51.08
N LEU A 787 0.43 7.71 49.92
CA LEU A 787 1.02 9.04 49.70
C LEU A 787 0.42 9.72 48.47
N THR A 788 0.38 11.05 48.53
CA THR A 788 -0.03 11.94 47.45
C THR A 788 1.05 12.98 47.21
N ALA A 789 1.20 13.45 45.97
CA ALA A 789 2.14 14.49 45.58
C ALA A 789 1.58 15.38 44.48
N SER A 790 2.22 16.54 44.28
CA SER A 790 1.99 17.39 43.12
C SER A 790 3.31 17.99 42.66
N GLY A 791 3.72 17.68 41.43
CA GLY A 791 5.02 18.10 40.90
C GLY A 791 5.24 17.61 39.48
N ALA A 792 6.08 18.36 38.75
CA ALA A 792 6.50 18.04 37.39
C ALA A 792 7.95 17.55 37.29
N SER A 793 8.63 17.30 38.42
CA SER A 793 10.00 16.75 38.47
C SER A 793 10.16 15.92 39.75
N GLN A 794 11.19 15.05 39.82
CA GLN A 794 11.40 14.19 40.97
C GLN A 794 11.57 15.01 42.27
N ALA A 795 12.36 16.08 42.24
CA ALA A 795 12.54 16.99 43.36
C ALA A 795 11.23 17.67 43.81
N ALA A 796 10.38 18.08 42.85
CA ALA A 796 9.08 18.69 43.17
C ALA A 796 8.10 17.67 43.78
N ILE A 797 8.05 16.44 43.22
CA ILE A 797 7.22 15.34 43.72
C ILE A 797 7.61 15.01 45.16
N VAL A 798 8.89 14.78 45.44
CA VAL A 798 9.36 14.44 46.80
C VAL A 798 9.10 15.56 47.80
N SER A 799 9.29 16.82 47.39
CA SER A 799 9.01 17.99 48.24
C SER A 799 7.52 18.23 48.49
N ALA A 800 6.64 17.60 47.70
CA ALA A 800 5.19 17.69 47.81
C ALA A 800 4.53 16.41 48.37
N LEU A 801 5.30 15.44 48.85
CA LEU A 801 4.75 14.19 49.42
C LEU A 801 3.95 14.46 50.69
N ASN A 802 2.71 13.96 50.73
CA ASN A 802 1.77 14.09 51.85
C ASN A 802 1.01 12.78 52.05
N GLY A 803 0.87 12.30 53.29
CA GLY A 803 0.11 11.07 53.62
C GLY A 803 0.71 10.27 54.77
N THR A 804 0.72 8.94 54.64
CA THR A 804 1.25 8.02 55.66
C THR A 804 2.12 6.92 55.06
N ALA A 805 3.15 6.51 55.80
CA ALA A 805 3.95 5.33 55.49
C ALA A 805 4.24 4.55 56.78
N SER A 806 4.41 3.24 56.71
CA SER A 806 4.80 2.40 57.85
C SER A 806 5.66 1.23 57.38
N PHE A 807 6.55 0.78 58.26
CA PHE A 807 7.30 -0.46 58.07
C PHE A 807 7.31 -1.28 59.35
N ARG A 808 7.44 -2.60 59.18
CA ARG A 808 7.74 -3.55 60.24
C ARG A 808 8.65 -4.63 59.70
N PHE A 809 9.85 -4.73 60.23
CA PHE A 809 10.77 -5.84 60.00
C PHE A 809 10.72 -6.80 61.19
N THR A 810 10.79 -8.11 60.94
CA THR A 810 10.89 -9.16 61.96
C THR A 810 12.08 -10.07 61.67
N ASP A 811 12.54 -10.77 62.73
CA ASP A 811 13.61 -11.78 62.68
C ASP A 811 14.85 -11.33 61.88
N GLY A 812 15.28 -10.10 62.19
CA GLY A 812 16.20 -9.32 61.39
C GLY A 812 17.31 -8.70 62.23
N ALA A 813 18.03 -7.75 61.63
CA ALA A 813 19.14 -7.09 62.29
C ALA A 813 19.58 -5.78 61.63
N ILE A 814 20.30 -4.97 62.40
CA ILE A 814 20.98 -3.77 61.93
C ILE A 814 22.48 -4.07 61.79
N ARG A 815 23.01 -4.01 60.57
CA ARG A 815 24.44 -4.13 60.23
C ARG A 815 25.19 -2.81 60.49
N GLY A 816 26.48 -2.91 60.81
CA GLY A 816 27.38 -1.80 61.10
C GLY A 816 27.28 -1.24 62.53
N ILE A 817 26.36 -1.74 63.36
CA ILE A 817 26.04 -1.20 64.69
C ILE A 817 25.82 -2.36 65.66
N ASN A 818 26.43 -2.30 66.84
CA ASN A 818 26.23 -3.24 67.95
C ASN A 818 25.81 -2.49 69.21
N VAL A 819 24.51 -2.27 69.38
CA VAL A 819 23.96 -1.42 70.45
C VAL A 819 24.32 -1.97 71.84
N ALA A 820 24.31 -3.30 72.02
CA ALA A 820 24.70 -3.92 73.28
C ALA A 820 26.18 -3.66 73.64
N LYS A 821 27.08 -3.70 72.65
CA LYS A 821 28.50 -3.34 72.81
C LYS A 821 28.67 -1.85 73.08
N MET A 822 27.93 -0.98 72.41
CA MET A 822 27.98 0.48 72.63
C MET A 822 27.56 0.85 74.07
N VAL A 823 26.44 0.32 74.57
CA VAL A 823 25.98 0.59 75.95
C VAL A 823 26.98 0.01 76.97
N ARG A 824 27.54 -1.18 76.73
CA ARG A 824 28.57 -1.78 77.60
C ARG A 824 29.86 -0.96 77.62
N ASN A 825 30.31 -0.46 76.48
CA ASN A 825 31.51 0.38 76.37
C ASN A 825 31.31 1.74 77.07
N LEU A 826 30.11 2.31 77.00
CA LEU A 826 29.76 3.54 77.69
C LEU A 826 29.84 3.39 79.23
N ALA A 827 29.39 2.25 79.76
CA ALA A 827 29.55 1.91 81.19
C ALA A 827 31.02 1.71 81.61
N SER A 828 31.93 1.43 80.66
CA SER A 828 33.38 1.27 80.91
C SER A 828 34.21 2.56 80.72
N GLY A 829 33.56 3.71 80.53
CA GLY A 829 34.21 5.04 80.54
C GLY A 829 34.99 5.44 79.29
N THR A 830 35.00 4.61 78.23
CA THR A 830 35.74 4.90 76.99
C THR A 830 34.83 5.55 75.94
N LEU A 831 34.90 6.87 75.81
CA LEU A 831 34.12 7.66 74.82
C LEU A 831 34.43 7.30 73.35
N SER A 832 35.47 6.51 73.09
CA SER A 832 35.83 5.98 71.76
C SER A 832 34.83 4.95 71.19
N GLY A 833 33.91 4.42 72.02
CA GLY A 833 33.05 3.28 71.69
C GLY A 833 31.93 3.48 70.65
N TRP A 834 31.88 4.63 69.97
CA TRP A 834 30.84 4.98 68.97
C TRP A 834 31.27 4.72 67.50
N GLN A 835 32.48 4.17 67.29
CA GLN A 835 32.96 3.85 65.96
C GLN A 835 32.18 2.67 65.36
N GLN A 836 31.41 2.94 64.30
CA GLN A 836 30.75 1.94 63.47
C GLN A 836 31.81 1.05 62.79
N GLY A 837 31.59 -0.25 62.76
CA GLY A 837 32.46 -1.22 62.07
C GLY A 837 31.61 -2.19 61.26
N GLU A 838 32.01 -2.47 60.01
CA GLU A 838 31.18 -3.21 59.04
C GLU A 838 30.78 -4.63 59.51
N ALA A 839 31.58 -5.25 60.39
CA ALA A 839 31.31 -6.56 60.98
C ALA A 839 30.42 -6.54 62.24
N GLU A 840 30.05 -5.37 62.76
CA GLU A 840 29.16 -5.25 63.93
C GLU A 840 27.69 -5.41 63.53
N LYS A 841 26.90 -6.04 64.41
CA LYS A 841 25.48 -6.35 64.14
C LYS A 841 24.65 -6.24 65.42
N THR A 842 23.39 -5.79 65.30
CA THR A 842 22.38 -5.77 66.37
C THR A 842 21.14 -6.53 65.91
N ASP A 843 20.92 -7.73 66.46
CA ASP A 843 19.77 -8.58 66.11
C ASP A 843 18.48 -8.08 66.76
N PHE A 844 17.36 -8.20 66.05
CA PHE A 844 16.02 -7.87 66.51
C PHE A 844 14.99 -8.94 66.13
N ALA A 845 14.03 -9.18 67.03
CA ALA A 845 12.80 -9.93 66.73
C ALA A 845 11.76 -9.03 66.03
N ALA A 846 11.74 -7.72 66.31
CA ALA A 846 10.94 -6.74 65.58
C ALA A 846 11.59 -5.35 65.56
N LEU A 847 11.43 -4.63 64.45
CA LEU A 847 11.80 -3.23 64.25
C LEU A 847 10.69 -2.56 63.42
N GLY A 848 10.03 -1.52 63.93
CA GLY A 848 8.91 -0.89 63.23
C GLY A 848 8.69 0.58 63.57
N ALA A 849 8.02 1.30 62.68
CA ALA A 849 7.62 2.70 62.84
C ALA A 849 6.49 3.09 61.86
N SER A 850 5.68 4.06 62.27
CA SER A 850 4.65 4.71 61.47
C SER A 850 4.98 6.19 61.28
N PHE A 851 4.85 6.68 60.05
CA PHE A 851 5.19 8.05 59.67
C PHE A 851 3.97 8.78 59.15
N ARG A 852 3.78 10.02 59.63
CA ARG A 852 2.94 11.02 58.98
C ARG A 852 3.84 11.89 58.11
N VAL A 853 3.55 11.95 56.81
CA VAL A 853 4.35 12.68 55.82
C VAL A 853 3.64 13.98 55.45
N THR A 854 4.37 15.10 55.44
CA THR A 854 3.86 16.41 55.06
C THR A 854 4.95 17.19 54.34
N ASN A 855 4.71 17.58 53.09
CA ASN A 855 5.67 18.26 52.21
C ASN A 855 7.08 17.60 52.19
N GLY A 856 7.12 16.28 52.03
CA GLY A 856 8.37 15.51 52.00
C GLY A 856 9.05 15.28 53.35
N GLN A 857 8.55 15.88 54.44
CA GLN A 857 9.01 15.59 55.80
C GLN A 857 8.13 14.51 56.44
N ALA A 858 8.74 13.38 56.79
CA ALA A 858 8.09 12.26 57.45
C ALA A 858 8.41 12.25 58.95
N VAL A 859 7.41 12.28 59.82
CA VAL A 859 7.57 12.34 61.29
C VAL A 859 6.96 11.10 61.95
N THR A 860 7.67 10.52 62.93
CA THR A 860 7.26 9.36 63.74
C THR A 860 7.51 9.60 65.22
N ASP A 861 6.60 9.09 66.05
CA ASP A 861 6.66 9.06 67.51
C ASP A 861 6.61 7.62 68.09
N ASP A 862 6.57 6.60 67.23
CA ASP A 862 6.33 5.18 67.55
C ASP A 862 7.46 4.23 67.09
N LEU A 863 8.63 4.76 66.71
CA LEU A 863 9.80 3.94 66.34
C LEU A 863 10.21 3.03 67.49
N HIS A 864 10.23 1.72 67.24
CA HIS A 864 10.57 0.71 68.25
C HIS A 864 11.43 -0.42 67.68
N LEU A 865 12.36 -0.92 68.51
CA LEU A 865 13.13 -2.14 68.27
C LEU A 865 13.05 -3.07 69.49
N VAL A 866 12.77 -4.34 69.22
CA VAL A 866 12.66 -5.42 70.19
C VAL A 866 13.66 -6.49 69.80
N GLY A 867 14.80 -6.58 70.48
CA GLY A 867 15.84 -7.61 70.26
C GLY A 867 16.14 -8.46 71.49
N PRO A 868 16.94 -9.53 71.40
CA PRO A 868 17.13 -10.49 72.50
C PRO A 868 17.65 -9.86 73.80
N LEU A 869 18.53 -8.85 73.69
CA LEU A 869 19.17 -8.17 74.83
C LEU A 869 18.91 -6.65 74.90
N VAL A 870 18.15 -6.10 73.93
CA VAL A 870 17.95 -4.66 73.77
C VAL A 870 16.49 -4.35 73.47
N ARG A 871 15.98 -3.27 74.07
CA ARG A 871 14.76 -2.56 73.66
C ARG A 871 15.16 -1.17 73.23
N VAL A 872 14.63 -0.65 72.13
CA VAL A 872 14.79 0.75 71.75
C VAL A 872 13.41 1.33 71.52
N ALA A 873 13.16 2.52 72.05
CA ALA A 873 12.03 3.37 71.65
C ALA A 873 12.59 4.67 71.08
N GLY A 874 11.88 5.35 70.18
CA GLY A 874 12.39 6.56 69.56
C GLY A 874 11.33 7.39 68.86
N SER A 875 11.70 8.62 68.56
CA SER A 875 10.91 9.58 67.80
C SER A 875 11.83 10.44 66.94
N GLY A 876 11.30 10.99 65.85
CA GLY A 876 12.11 11.81 64.96
C GLY A 876 11.48 12.08 63.61
N SER A 877 12.31 12.56 62.70
CA SER A 877 11.91 12.94 61.35
C SER A 877 12.91 12.49 60.29
N VAL A 878 12.39 12.12 59.13
CA VAL A 878 13.12 12.00 57.86
C VAL A 878 12.74 13.19 56.99
N ASP A 879 13.73 13.95 56.54
CA ASP A 879 13.59 15.00 55.53
C ASP A 879 13.98 14.37 54.19
N MET A 880 12.98 13.98 53.38
CA MET A 880 13.25 13.33 52.09
C MET A 880 13.89 14.32 51.09
N PRO A 881 13.43 15.58 50.92
CA PRO A 881 14.10 16.55 50.06
C PRO A 881 15.57 16.78 50.39
N ALA A 882 15.93 16.92 51.67
CA ALA A 882 17.30 17.09 52.13
C ALA A 882 18.08 15.77 52.30
N GLN A 883 17.45 14.63 52.02
CA GLN A 883 18.02 13.28 52.17
C GLN A 883 18.62 13.03 53.56
N ALA A 884 17.97 13.54 54.61
CA ALA A 884 18.50 13.61 55.96
C ALA A 884 17.57 12.94 56.98
N ILE A 885 18.16 12.40 58.04
CA ILE A 885 17.43 11.91 59.20
C ILE A 885 17.80 12.68 60.47
N ASN A 886 16.86 12.73 61.39
CA ASN A 886 17.06 13.23 62.74
C ASN A 886 16.16 12.47 63.72
N PHE A 887 16.71 11.44 64.37
CA PHE A 887 16.00 10.63 65.35
C PHE A 887 16.64 10.77 66.73
N LYS A 888 15.80 10.82 67.77
CA LYS A 888 16.18 10.59 69.16
C LYS A 888 15.70 9.20 69.55
N VAL A 889 16.61 8.34 69.98
CA VAL A 889 16.28 6.97 70.38
C VAL A 889 16.85 6.66 71.77
N ASP A 890 16.09 5.90 72.56
CA ASP A 890 16.35 5.52 73.95
C ASP A 890 16.61 4.00 74.02
N PRO A 891 17.88 3.55 73.86
CA PRO A 891 18.24 2.14 73.93
C PRO A 891 18.39 1.68 75.39
N LYS A 892 17.61 0.68 75.78
CA LYS A 892 17.61 0.03 77.10
C LYS A 892 18.09 -1.41 76.97
N VAL A 893 19.09 -1.79 77.76
CA VAL A 893 19.57 -3.17 77.86
C VAL A 893 18.74 -3.93 78.91
N VAL A 894 18.24 -5.12 78.56
CA VAL A 894 17.50 -5.99 79.50
C VAL A 894 18.44 -7.01 80.16
N ALA A 895 18.16 -7.36 81.43
CA ALA A 895 19.12 -8.07 82.28
C ALA A 895 19.06 -9.61 82.18
N SER A 896 18.02 -10.20 81.60
CA SER A 896 17.83 -11.65 81.50
C SER A 896 17.15 -12.07 80.18
N LEU A 897 17.36 -13.33 79.79
CA LEU A 897 16.69 -13.99 78.66
C LEU A 897 15.39 -14.71 79.08
N GLU A 898 15.02 -14.65 80.36
CA GLU A 898 13.89 -15.36 80.96
C GLU A 898 12.80 -14.36 81.36
N GLY A 899 11.65 -14.38 80.68
CA GLY A 899 10.46 -13.59 81.06
C GLY A 899 9.86 -12.71 79.97
N GLN A 900 9.36 -13.30 78.88
CA GLN A 900 8.88 -12.57 77.69
C GLN A 900 7.46 -11.96 77.82
N GLY A 901 7.00 -11.62 79.03
CA GLY A 901 5.57 -11.31 79.27
C GLY A 901 5.20 -10.48 80.51
N SER A 902 6.15 -9.79 81.17
CA SER A 902 5.88 -9.00 82.38
C SER A 902 6.18 -7.51 82.17
N GLU A 903 5.16 -6.66 82.21
CA GLU A 903 5.22 -5.21 81.98
C GLU A 903 5.95 -4.40 83.08
N LYS A 904 6.61 -5.06 84.04
CA LYS A 904 7.09 -4.45 85.30
C LYS A 904 8.59 -4.55 85.60
N ASP A 905 9.36 -5.35 84.87
CA ASP A 905 10.82 -5.49 85.09
C ASP A 905 11.64 -4.73 84.02
N LEU A 906 11.34 -3.43 83.86
CA LEU A 906 11.98 -2.54 82.88
C LEU A 906 12.98 -1.54 83.50
N GLU A 907 13.76 -1.96 84.50
CA GLU A 907 14.93 -1.19 84.97
C GLU A 907 16.16 -1.40 84.07
N GLY A 908 15.97 -1.21 82.76
CA GLY A 908 17.04 -1.28 81.77
C GLY A 908 17.93 -0.04 81.79
N LEU A 909 19.25 -0.24 81.81
CA LEU A 909 20.22 0.87 81.69
C LEU A 909 20.25 1.36 80.25
N GLY A 910 20.12 2.67 80.05
CA GLY A 910 20.07 3.30 78.75
C GLY A 910 20.50 4.76 78.80
N VAL A 911 21.11 5.22 77.70
CA VAL A 911 21.48 6.63 77.49
C VAL A 911 20.87 7.04 76.15
N PRO A 912 20.00 8.08 76.11
CA PRO A 912 19.42 8.55 74.86
C PRO A 912 20.49 8.97 73.86
N VAL A 913 20.30 8.60 72.60
CA VAL A 913 21.23 8.91 71.50
C VAL A 913 20.49 9.63 70.39
N ILE A 914 21.19 10.53 69.72
CA ILE A 914 20.73 11.21 68.52
C ILE A 914 21.38 10.53 67.31
N VAL A 915 20.57 10.22 66.31
CA VAL A 915 20.97 9.72 64.99
C VAL A 915 20.63 10.80 63.98
N SER A 916 21.63 11.55 63.50
CA SER A 916 21.40 12.71 62.62
C SER A 916 22.40 12.83 61.47
N GLY A 917 21.96 13.45 60.38
CA GLY A 917 22.75 13.70 59.17
C GLY A 917 22.16 13.05 57.91
N PRO A 918 22.90 13.03 56.79
CA PRO A 918 22.46 12.38 55.56
C PRO A 918 22.13 10.91 55.79
N TRP A 919 21.03 10.40 55.21
CA TRP A 919 20.55 9.04 55.45
C TRP A 919 21.51 7.93 54.99
N SER A 920 22.43 8.25 54.08
CA SER A 920 23.48 7.37 53.58
C SER A 920 24.67 7.26 54.54
N SER A 921 24.85 8.24 55.42
CA SER A 921 25.99 8.34 56.35
C SER A 921 25.60 8.99 57.70
N PRO A 922 24.61 8.45 58.42
CA PRO A 922 24.11 9.05 59.64
C PRO A 922 25.12 8.95 60.79
N ARG A 923 25.25 10.05 61.54
CA ARG A 923 26.09 10.14 62.74
C ARG A 923 25.29 9.79 63.97
N ILE A 924 25.90 9.05 64.90
CA ILE A 924 25.27 8.60 66.15
C ILE A 924 26.08 9.15 67.31
N TYR A 925 25.44 9.84 68.24
CA TYR A 925 26.08 10.44 69.42
C TYR A 925 25.11 10.54 70.62
N PRO A 926 25.59 10.60 71.87
CA PRO A 926 24.74 10.79 73.04
C PRO A 926 23.95 12.11 72.99
N ASP A 927 22.75 12.14 73.55
CA ASP A 927 21.97 13.37 73.73
C ASP A 927 22.51 14.22 74.90
N ILE A 928 23.68 14.83 74.69
CA ILE A 928 24.32 15.73 75.67
C ILE A 928 23.40 16.93 75.99
N ALA A 929 22.61 17.40 75.03
CA ALA A 929 21.69 18.50 75.24
C ALA A 929 20.56 18.13 76.21
N GLY A 930 19.93 16.97 76.04
CA GLY A 930 18.92 16.44 76.97
C GLY A 930 19.49 16.18 78.36
N ILE A 931 20.71 15.62 78.46
CA ILE A 931 21.41 15.38 79.72
C ILE A 931 21.69 16.70 80.49
N LEU A 932 22.00 17.78 79.77
CA LEU A 932 22.25 19.11 80.36
C LEU A 932 20.96 19.88 80.70
N GLN A 933 19.82 19.53 80.08
CA GLN A 933 18.52 20.15 80.36
C GLN A 933 17.86 19.60 81.63
N ASP A 934 18.06 18.31 81.96
CA ASP A 934 17.67 17.72 83.25
C ASP A 934 18.86 16.98 83.91
N PRO A 935 19.79 17.73 84.52
CA PRO A 935 20.95 17.15 85.18
C PRO A 935 20.58 16.36 86.45
N GLN A 936 19.39 16.54 87.02
CA GLN A 936 18.94 15.73 88.16
C GLN A 936 18.50 14.34 87.71
N ALA A 937 17.65 14.24 86.67
CA ALA A 937 17.25 12.93 86.13
C ALA A 937 18.46 12.15 85.58
N ALA A 938 19.40 12.82 84.92
CA ALA A 938 20.65 12.20 84.46
C ALA A 938 21.53 11.74 85.65
N TYR A 939 21.64 12.52 86.73
CA TYR A 939 22.33 12.13 87.95
C TYR A 939 21.66 10.95 88.66
N ASP A 940 20.33 10.90 88.70
CA ASP A 940 19.58 9.77 89.25
C ASP A 940 19.73 8.50 88.40
N GLN A 941 19.78 8.60 87.07
CA GLN A 941 20.14 7.48 86.20
C GLN A 941 21.59 7.01 86.45
N LEU A 942 22.55 7.92 86.54
CA LEU A 942 23.95 7.61 86.89
C LEU A 942 24.07 6.95 88.28
N ARG A 943 23.27 7.40 89.25
CA ARG A 943 23.18 6.81 90.59
C ARG A 943 22.59 5.40 90.55
N LYS A 944 21.61 5.13 89.69
CA LYS A 944 21.09 3.77 89.44
C LYS A 944 22.11 2.86 88.76
N ILE A 945 22.82 3.36 87.73
CA ILE A 945 23.95 2.66 87.07
C ILE A 945 25.02 2.29 88.11
N GLY A 946 25.40 3.24 88.97
CA GLY A 946 26.36 3.00 90.04
C GLY A 946 25.85 2.03 91.12
N GLY A 947 24.56 2.08 91.47
CA GLY A 947 23.97 1.26 92.54
C GLY A 947 23.89 -0.24 92.21
N GLY A 948 23.61 -0.61 90.96
CA GLY A 948 23.41 -2.00 90.56
C GLY A 948 24.68 -2.85 90.52
N LEU A 949 25.85 -2.26 90.30
CA LEU A 949 27.11 -2.98 90.11
C LEU A 949 27.73 -3.52 91.42
N PHE A 950 27.37 -2.96 92.59
CA PHE A 950 27.98 -3.34 93.86
C PHE A 950 27.30 -4.51 94.60
N ASN A 951 26.19 -5.05 94.08
CA ASN A 951 25.41 -6.09 94.77
C ASN A 951 25.21 -7.36 93.93
N LEU A 952 26.27 -7.81 93.27
CA LEU A 952 26.34 -9.11 92.58
C LEU A 952 26.88 -10.19 93.53
N PRO A 953 26.10 -11.26 93.83
CA PRO A 953 26.55 -12.32 94.74
C PRO A 953 27.47 -13.32 94.01
N GLY A 954 28.78 -13.03 93.97
CA GLY A 954 29.76 -13.98 93.44
C GLY A 954 31.11 -13.38 93.04
N GLY A 955 31.94 -12.98 94.01
CA GLY A 955 33.30 -12.54 93.71
C GLY A 955 34.07 -11.99 94.92
N GLY A 956 34.98 -12.80 95.46
CA GLY A 956 36.20 -12.40 96.21
C GLY A 956 36.18 -11.18 97.14
N THR A 957 36.13 -11.42 98.44
CA THR A 957 36.36 -10.41 99.49
C THR A 957 37.76 -9.77 99.44
N GLY A 958 37.82 -8.45 99.63
CA GLY A 958 38.95 -7.76 100.30
C GLY A 958 39.79 -6.81 99.44
N GLY A 959 39.69 -5.51 99.71
CA GLY A 959 40.57 -4.50 99.11
C GLY A 959 40.03 -3.07 99.23
N SER A 960 40.43 -2.33 100.27
CA SER A 960 40.18 -0.90 100.39
C SER A 960 41.07 -0.11 99.41
N GLY A 961 40.50 0.37 98.29
CA GLY A 961 41.24 1.02 97.20
C GLY A 961 40.77 2.42 96.81
N GLY A 962 40.06 3.14 97.69
CA GLY A 962 39.46 4.44 97.38
C GLY A 962 40.42 5.64 97.28
N GLY A 963 41.71 5.45 97.61
CA GLY A 963 42.72 6.53 97.60
C GLY A 963 43.51 6.69 96.29
N ASP A 964 43.83 5.58 95.61
CA ASP A 964 44.84 5.57 94.54
C ASP A 964 44.33 6.08 93.19
N LEU A 965 43.02 6.05 92.95
CA LEU A 965 42.44 6.61 91.72
C LEU A 965 42.38 8.13 91.74
N VAL A 966 42.11 8.73 92.90
CA VAL A 966 42.05 10.20 93.03
C VAL A 966 43.45 10.80 92.97
N SER A 967 44.44 10.20 93.63
CA SER A 967 45.84 10.63 93.55
C SER A 967 46.44 10.42 92.15
N GLY A 968 46.11 9.32 91.46
CA GLY A 968 46.55 9.09 90.08
C GLY A 968 46.00 10.10 89.07
N ILE A 969 44.73 10.51 89.23
CA ILE A 969 44.12 11.54 88.38
C ILE A 969 44.68 12.92 88.73
N ASP A 970 44.83 13.25 90.02
CA ASP A 970 45.44 14.52 90.46
C ASP A 970 46.87 14.69 89.93
N GLN A 971 47.68 13.63 90.02
CA GLN A 971 49.06 13.64 89.53
C GLN A 971 49.13 13.80 87.99
N GLN A 972 48.25 13.16 87.22
CA GLN A 972 48.19 13.38 85.77
C GLN A 972 47.67 14.77 85.39
N LEU A 973 46.77 15.36 86.18
CA LEU A 973 46.30 16.73 85.98
C LEU A 973 47.45 17.73 86.19
N LYS A 974 48.20 17.52 87.28
CA LYS A 974 49.34 18.36 87.70
C LYS A 974 50.51 18.27 86.73
N GLU A 975 50.82 17.08 86.21
CA GLU A 975 51.85 16.87 85.18
C GLU A 975 51.50 17.51 83.82
N LYS A 976 50.21 17.61 83.45
CA LYS A 976 49.78 18.10 82.12
C LYS A 976 49.29 19.55 82.08
N THR A 977 48.89 20.11 83.23
CA THR A 977 48.29 21.45 83.30
C THR A 977 48.85 22.34 84.41
N GLY A 978 49.67 21.78 85.32
CA GLY A 978 50.19 22.49 86.49
C GLY A 978 49.21 22.65 87.66
N LEU A 979 47.94 22.23 87.50
CA LEU A 979 46.88 22.36 88.51
C LEU A 979 46.55 21.02 89.16
N SER A 980 46.27 21.02 90.47
CA SER A 980 45.61 19.91 91.18
C SER A 980 44.09 20.10 91.25
N ILE A 981 43.36 19.03 91.58
CA ILE A 981 41.90 19.03 91.76
C ILE A 981 41.49 19.98 92.89
N ASP A 982 42.28 20.07 93.96
CA ASP A 982 42.09 21.03 95.06
C ASP A 982 42.31 22.51 94.65
N ASP A 983 43.07 22.78 93.58
CA ASP A 983 43.23 24.15 93.04
C ASP A 983 42.03 24.57 92.19
N ILE A 984 41.29 23.60 91.63
CA ILE A 984 40.14 23.82 90.74
C ILE A 984 38.83 23.91 91.53
N LEU A 985 38.74 23.27 92.70
CA LEU A 985 37.53 23.17 93.52
C LEU A 985 37.71 23.79 94.91
N LYS A 986 37.55 25.11 95.01
CA LYS A 986 37.50 25.82 96.29
C LYS A 986 36.09 25.81 96.87
N ASP A 987 35.96 25.32 98.10
CA ASP A 987 34.68 25.25 98.85
C ASP A 987 33.50 24.65 98.05
N GLY A 988 33.80 23.65 97.20
CA GLY A 988 32.79 22.96 96.38
C GLY A 988 32.27 23.75 95.17
N LYS A 989 32.96 24.81 94.75
CA LYS A 989 32.69 25.54 93.50
C LYS A 989 33.94 25.62 92.62
N VAL A 990 33.72 25.66 91.31
CA VAL A 990 34.79 25.69 90.31
C VAL A 990 35.39 27.09 90.22
N ASP A 991 36.70 27.20 90.43
CA ASP A 991 37.46 28.44 90.28
C ASP A 991 37.80 28.69 88.80
N GLN A 992 37.14 29.69 88.19
CA GLN A 992 37.29 29.99 86.77
C GLN A 992 38.57 30.79 86.43
N ASP A 993 39.23 31.40 87.41
CA ASP A 993 40.49 32.11 87.17
C ASP A 993 41.68 31.13 87.17
N ALA A 994 41.64 30.10 88.02
CA ALA A 994 42.62 29.01 88.01
C ALA A 994 42.60 28.23 86.67
N LEU A 995 41.41 27.88 86.17
CA LEU A 995 41.23 27.18 84.89
C LEU A 995 41.78 27.96 83.69
N GLN A 996 41.60 29.28 83.65
CA GLN A 996 42.11 30.10 82.55
C GLN A 996 43.63 30.17 82.52
N GLN A 997 44.30 30.17 83.68
CA GLN A 997 45.77 30.16 83.75
C GLN A 997 46.36 28.81 83.32
N GLY A 998 45.81 27.69 83.81
CA GLY A 998 46.30 26.35 83.46
C GLY A 998 46.15 26.01 81.97
N VAL A 999 45.08 26.48 81.32
CA VAL A 999 44.87 26.29 79.87
C VAL A 999 45.90 27.03 79.03
N VAL A 1000 46.29 28.26 79.43
CA VAL A 1000 47.33 29.04 78.73
C VAL A 1000 48.70 28.39 78.88
N THR A 1001 49.06 27.92 80.09
CA THR A 1001 50.34 27.23 80.33
C THR A 1001 50.43 25.89 79.58
N GLY A 1002 49.35 25.08 79.58
CA GLY A 1002 49.31 23.80 78.88
C GLY A 1002 49.44 23.94 77.35
N LEU A 1003 48.78 24.95 76.75
CA LEU A 1003 48.92 25.25 75.31
C LEU A 1003 50.36 25.65 74.95
N GLN A 1004 51.05 26.40 75.82
CA GLN A 1004 52.40 26.89 75.57
C GLN A 1004 53.47 25.78 75.68
N GLN A 1005 53.23 24.73 76.48
CA GLN A 1005 54.05 23.51 76.50
C GLN A 1005 53.76 22.59 75.31
N LEU A 1006 52.51 22.44 74.88
CA LEU A 1006 52.17 21.62 73.72
C LEU A 1006 52.87 22.12 72.44
N LEU A 1007 52.93 23.45 72.25
CA LEU A 1007 53.62 24.10 71.13
C LEU A 1007 55.14 23.87 71.09
N GLN A 1008 55.78 23.58 72.22
CA GLN A 1008 57.22 23.27 72.28
C GLN A 1008 57.51 21.78 71.95
N SER A 1009 56.52 20.90 72.13
CA SER A 1009 56.69 19.45 71.96
C SER A 1009 56.73 18.96 70.51
N GLN A 1010 56.31 19.77 69.52
CA GLN A 1010 56.21 19.37 68.11
C GLN A 1010 57.43 19.72 67.22
N GLN A 1011 58.53 20.26 67.76
CA GLN A 1011 59.71 20.64 66.95
C GLN A 1011 60.84 19.59 66.89
N GLY A 1012 60.66 18.38 67.42
CA GLY A 1012 61.71 17.35 67.45
C GLY A 1012 61.29 15.99 66.90
N GLY A 1013 61.68 15.66 65.66
CA GLY A 1013 61.47 14.31 65.09
C GLY A 1013 61.83 14.14 63.62
N GLN A 1014 63.10 13.87 63.30
CA GLN A 1014 63.55 13.42 61.97
C GLN A 1014 63.68 11.88 61.92
N PRO A 1015 63.24 11.22 60.84
CA PRO A 1015 63.67 9.85 60.49
C PRO A 1015 64.83 9.84 59.48
N GLN A 1016 65.68 8.81 59.55
CA GLN A 1016 66.86 8.62 58.70
C GLN A 1016 66.65 7.55 57.61
N GLY A 1017 67.33 7.70 56.47
CA GLY A 1017 67.98 6.59 55.76
C GLY A 1017 67.32 5.99 54.50
N GLY A 1018 68.09 5.93 53.39
CA GLY A 1018 67.89 4.93 52.31
C GLY A 1018 67.86 5.46 50.86
N GLN A 1019 68.98 5.30 50.13
CA GLN A 1019 69.14 5.46 48.66
C GLN A 1019 70.08 4.33 48.17
N PRO A 1020 70.25 4.00 46.84
CA PRO A 1020 70.24 4.94 45.71
C PRO A 1020 69.70 4.47 44.32
N GLY A 1021 69.48 5.46 43.44
CA GLY A 1021 69.73 5.38 41.98
C GLY A 1021 68.50 5.25 41.05
N SER A 1022 68.41 5.90 39.88
CA SER A 1022 69.13 7.09 39.35
C SER A 1022 68.46 7.57 38.04
N GLY A 1023 68.10 8.86 37.91
CA GLY A 1023 67.62 9.44 36.63
C GLY A 1023 66.79 10.73 36.77
N GLN A 1024 67.38 11.87 36.41
CA GLN A 1024 66.81 13.24 36.34
C GLN A 1024 67.55 14.00 35.21
N PRO A 1025 67.18 15.25 34.79
CA PRO A 1025 66.23 16.23 35.35
C PRO A 1025 65.15 16.67 34.30
N GLN A 1026 64.43 17.82 34.30
CA GLN A 1026 64.37 19.03 35.14
C GLN A 1026 63.03 19.80 34.97
N GLY A 1027 62.61 20.59 35.97
CA GLY A 1027 61.74 21.78 35.84
C GLY A 1027 60.22 21.55 35.92
N GLY A 1028 59.43 22.29 36.71
CA GLY A 1028 59.75 23.28 37.76
C GLY A 1028 58.46 23.89 38.34
N GLN A 1029 58.29 23.88 39.67
CA GLN A 1029 57.09 24.40 40.36
C GLN A 1029 57.46 25.21 41.62
N PRO A 1030 56.77 26.32 41.92
CA PRO A 1030 56.98 27.09 43.16
C PRO A 1030 56.18 26.51 44.34
N GLN A 1031 56.80 26.49 45.52
CA GLN A 1031 56.17 26.18 46.81
C GLN A 1031 55.57 27.46 47.43
N GLY A 1032 54.43 27.35 48.10
CA GLY A 1032 53.77 28.50 48.75
C GLY A 1032 52.49 28.12 49.50
N GLY A 1033 52.61 27.33 50.57
CA GLY A 1033 51.46 26.81 51.31
C GLY A 1033 51.00 27.70 52.46
N LEU A 1034 49.68 27.97 52.49
CA LEU A 1034 48.76 28.07 53.66
C LEU A 1034 49.06 29.01 54.85
N GLN A 1035 50.27 29.55 55.01
CA GLN A 1035 50.63 30.39 56.15
C GLN A 1035 50.24 31.87 55.96
N GLY A 1036 50.20 32.35 54.70
CA GLY A 1036 49.76 33.71 54.38
C GLY A 1036 48.25 33.94 54.59
N THR A 1037 47.42 32.94 54.26
CA THR A 1037 45.95 33.09 54.26
C THR A 1037 45.37 33.17 55.67
N LEU A 1038 45.90 32.41 56.65
CA LEU A 1038 45.47 32.53 58.05
C LEU A 1038 45.91 33.85 58.69
N GLN A 1039 47.05 34.43 58.28
CA GLN A 1039 47.52 35.70 58.81
C GLN A 1039 46.59 36.87 58.43
N GLN A 1040 45.92 36.77 57.27
CA GLN A 1040 45.05 37.81 56.73
C GLN A 1040 43.63 37.78 57.33
N PHE A 1041 43.13 36.59 57.70
CA PHE A 1041 41.79 36.44 58.31
C PHE A 1041 41.73 36.94 59.77
N LEU A 1042 42.86 36.96 60.48
CA LEU A 1042 42.96 37.41 61.87
C LEU A 1042 43.05 38.94 62.05
N GLN A 1043 43.12 39.74 60.96
CA GLN A 1043 43.31 41.20 61.04
C GLN A 1043 42.03 42.04 60.82
N SER A 1044 40.90 41.45 60.41
CA SER A 1044 39.66 42.19 60.13
C SER A 1044 38.48 41.76 61.03
N GLY A 1045 38.69 41.79 62.35
CA GLY A 1045 37.63 41.51 63.30
C GLY A 1045 36.71 42.73 63.51
N GLN A 1046 35.52 42.72 62.91
CA GLN A 1046 34.37 43.53 63.36
C GLN A 1046 33.04 43.03 62.78
N ILE A 1047 32.05 42.90 63.66
CA ILE A 1047 30.64 42.61 63.33
C ILE A 1047 29.85 43.91 63.47
N PRO A 1048 28.88 44.19 62.59
CA PRO A 1048 27.59 44.67 63.10
C PRO A 1048 26.39 43.98 62.42
N GLY A 1049 25.35 43.69 63.21
CA GLY A 1049 24.03 43.28 62.70
C GLY A 1049 23.02 44.44 62.68
N GLY A 1050 21.83 44.20 62.14
CA GLY A 1050 20.68 45.11 62.23
C GLY A 1050 19.90 45.30 60.92
N GLN A 1051 18.61 44.90 60.93
CA GLN A 1051 17.58 45.30 59.96
C GLN A 1051 16.99 46.69 60.37
N PRO A 1052 15.99 47.34 59.69
CA PRO A 1052 15.17 46.92 58.53
C PRO A 1052 14.80 48.03 57.48
N GLN A 1053 13.94 47.66 56.52
CA GLN A 1053 13.00 48.49 55.69
C GLN A 1053 13.52 49.45 54.58
N GLY A 1054 12.84 49.44 53.41
CA GLY A 1054 12.66 50.65 52.57
C GLY A 1054 12.54 50.50 51.04
N GLY A 1055 11.32 50.47 50.49
CA GLY A 1055 10.91 51.27 49.30
C GLY A 1055 11.38 50.94 47.86
N GLN A 1056 10.40 50.80 46.94
CA GLN A 1056 10.49 50.86 45.46
C GLN A 1056 10.75 52.34 44.96
N PRO A 1057 10.84 52.72 43.64
CA PRO A 1057 10.37 52.03 42.40
C PRO A 1057 11.16 52.27 41.07
N GLN A 1058 10.55 51.84 39.94
CA GLN A 1058 10.83 52.13 38.50
C GLN A 1058 12.06 51.46 37.85
N GLY A 1059 12.07 51.01 36.59
CA GLY A 1059 11.01 50.91 35.57
C GLY A 1059 11.45 51.40 34.17
N GLY A 1060 11.45 50.54 33.14
CA GLY A 1060 11.63 50.97 31.73
C GLY A 1060 12.38 50.01 30.78
N GLN A 1061 11.73 49.66 29.66
CA GLN A 1061 12.33 49.23 28.36
C GLN A 1061 12.89 50.49 27.61
N PRO A 1062 13.47 50.48 26.36
CA PRO A 1062 13.39 49.47 25.29
C PRO A 1062 14.58 49.28 24.29
N GLN A 1063 14.41 48.28 23.40
CA GLN A 1063 14.74 48.15 21.95
C GLN A 1063 15.86 48.96 21.20
N ALA A 1064 16.51 48.24 20.26
CA ALA A 1064 16.77 48.55 18.83
C ALA A 1064 18.18 48.98 18.27
N ALA A 1065 18.57 48.24 17.22
CA ALA A 1065 19.11 48.67 15.90
C ALA A 1065 20.59 49.05 15.61
N LEU A 1066 21.21 48.23 14.73
CA LEU A 1066 21.93 48.53 13.46
C LEU A 1066 23.15 49.48 13.35
N SER A 1067 24.31 48.88 13.00
CA SER A 1067 25.24 49.21 11.87
C SER A 1067 25.93 50.61 11.77
N PRO A 1068 26.92 50.86 10.85
CA PRO A 1068 27.78 49.98 10.02
C PRO A 1068 29.32 50.32 10.05
N ASP A 1069 30.09 49.59 9.20
CA ASP A 1069 31.12 50.11 8.26
C ASP A 1069 32.65 49.90 8.53
N GLN A 1070 33.34 49.17 7.62
CA GLN A 1070 34.53 49.58 6.82
C GLN A 1070 35.46 48.44 6.30
N LEU A 1071 36.13 48.70 5.16
CA LEU A 1071 37.18 47.95 4.43
C LEU A 1071 36.75 46.67 3.66
N GLN A 1072 36.46 46.64 2.34
CA GLN A 1072 37.13 47.09 1.08
C GLN A 1072 38.20 46.14 0.50
N GLY A 1073 38.02 45.74 -0.78
CA GLY A 1073 39.09 45.17 -1.63
C GLY A 1073 38.64 44.32 -2.84
N ALA A 1074 38.51 44.93 -4.02
CA ALA A 1074 38.51 44.27 -5.34
C ALA A 1074 39.08 45.25 -6.38
N PRO A 1075 39.83 44.81 -7.43
CA PRO A 1075 39.16 44.62 -8.74
C PRO A 1075 39.80 43.63 -9.76
N GLN A 1076 38.96 43.15 -10.70
CA GLN A 1076 39.18 42.93 -12.15
C GLN A 1076 40.35 42.06 -12.72
N GLY A 1077 39.95 41.04 -13.51
CA GLY A 1077 40.22 41.00 -14.97
C GLY A 1077 41.43 40.22 -15.52
N GLY A 1078 41.17 39.25 -16.40
CA GLY A 1078 42.20 38.62 -17.26
C GLY A 1078 41.69 37.44 -18.11
N GLN A 1079 41.90 37.49 -19.43
CA GLN A 1079 41.59 36.40 -20.39
C GLN A 1079 42.89 35.76 -20.95
N ALA A 1080 42.72 34.60 -21.59
CA ALA A 1080 43.51 34.05 -22.72
C ALA A 1080 44.58 32.94 -22.48
N THR A 1081 44.22 31.74 -23.00
CA THR A 1081 44.97 30.87 -23.95
C THR A 1081 46.02 29.82 -23.53
N SER A 1082 45.86 28.66 -24.21
CA SER A 1082 46.82 27.67 -24.74
C SER A 1082 47.48 26.60 -23.85
N ASP A 1083 46.98 25.37 -24.03
CA ASP A 1083 47.67 24.10 -24.33
C ASP A 1083 48.81 23.55 -23.44
N VAL A 1084 48.68 22.26 -23.04
CA VAL A 1084 49.38 21.14 -23.73
C VAL A 1084 48.84 19.77 -23.29
N THR A 1085 48.59 18.93 -24.30
CA THR A 1085 48.48 17.47 -24.40
C THR A 1085 48.90 16.57 -23.22
N GLY A 1086 48.09 15.55 -22.88
CA GLY A 1086 48.52 14.44 -22.01
C GLY A 1086 47.47 13.34 -21.77
N ALA A 1087 47.23 12.45 -22.74
CA ALA A 1087 46.33 11.30 -22.56
C ALA A 1087 47.02 10.12 -21.83
N ILE A 1088 46.35 9.53 -20.84
CA ILE A 1088 46.66 8.20 -20.27
C ILE A 1088 45.34 7.40 -20.13
N PRO A 1089 45.28 6.12 -20.53
CA PRO A 1089 44.00 5.46 -20.85
C PRO A 1089 43.38 4.63 -19.72
N LEU A 1090 42.07 4.43 -19.84
CA LEU A 1090 41.32 3.38 -19.12
C LEU A 1090 41.71 1.98 -19.64
N PRO A 1091 41.90 0.97 -18.75
CA PRO A 1091 42.22 -0.39 -19.18
C PRO A 1091 40.99 -1.11 -19.77
N ARG A 1092 41.19 -1.82 -20.87
CA ARG A 1092 40.22 -2.79 -21.44
C ARG A 1092 40.31 -4.12 -20.68
N PRO A 1093 39.21 -4.89 -20.55
CA PRO A 1093 39.28 -6.27 -20.07
C PRO A 1093 39.83 -7.21 -21.16
N ASP A 1094 40.73 -8.13 -20.79
CA ASP A 1094 41.24 -9.22 -21.64
C ASP A 1094 40.58 -10.55 -21.22
N PRO A 1095 39.87 -11.27 -22.11
CA PRO A 1095 39.14 -12.47 -21.73
C PRO A 1095 40.01 -13.73 -21.76
N ARG A 1096 40.56 -14.14 -20.60
CA ARG A 1096 41.00 -15.52 -20.32
C ARG A 1096 41.30 -15.75 -18.83
N THR A 1097 40.46 -16.51 -18.13
CA THR A 1097 40.90 -17.49 -17.12
C THR A 1097 39.75 -18.41 -16.71
N GLN A 1098 39.90 -19.71 -16.94
CA GLN A 1098 39.02 -20.75 -16.40
C GLN A 1098 39.51 -21.15 -14.99
N PRO A 1099 38.63 -21.32 -13.99
CA PRO A 1099 39.00 -22.04 -12.77
C PRO A 1099 38.98 -23.56 -13.04
N LYS A 1100 40.15 -24.21 -12.90
CA LYS A 1100 40.25 -25.67 -12.88
C LYS A 1100 39.98 -26.20 -11.47
N ALA A 1101 39.32 -27.35 -11.39
CA ALA A 1101 39.02 -28.04 -10.13
C ALA A 1101 40.29 -28.50 -9.37
N ALA A 1102 40.17 -28.54 -8.04
CA ALA A 1102 41.04 -29.30 -7.14
C ALA A 1102 40.18 -30.29 -6.32
N LYS A 1103 40.83 -31.33 -5.78
CA LYS A 1103 40.21 -32.62 -5.45
C LYS A 1103 40.41 -33.00 -3.97
N GLY A 1104 39.48 -33.79 -3.43
CA GLY A 1104 39.69 -34.68 -2.27
C GLY A 1104 38.96 -34.26 -1.00
N ASP A 1105 38.50 -35.17 -0.14
CA ASP A 1105 38.24 -36.62 -0.29
C ASP A 1105 37.20 -37.01 0.78
N GLY A 1106 36.28 -37.92 0.49
CA GLY A 1106 35.22 -38.30 1.43
C GLY A 1106 34.29 -39.40 0.90
N GLN A 1107 34.58 -40.65 1.26
CA GLN A 1107 33.84 -41.84 0.81
C GLN A 1107 32.63 -42.14 1.69
N THR A 1108 31.49 -42.50 1.08
CA THR A 1108 30.75 -43.78 1.25
C THR A 1108 29.44 -43.71 0.47
N ALA A 1109 29.36 -44.31 -0.73
CA ALA A 1109 29.05 -45.73 -0.97
C ALA A 1109 27.54 -46.03 -1.02
N ALA A 1110 26.94 -45.84 -2.19
CA ALA A 1110 25.68 -46.47 -2.59
C ALA A 1110 25.94 -47.82 -3.28
N PRO A 1111 24.96 -48.75 -3.33
CA PRO A 1111 24.96 -49.84 -4.28
C PRO A 1111 23.82 -49.72 -5.32
N LYS A 1112 24.18 -49.73 -6.61
CA LYS A 1112 23.31 -50.20 -7.70
C LYS A 1112 23.90 -51.52 -8.21
N GLN A 1113 23.08 -52.56 -8.44
CA GLN A 1113 23.01 -53.28 -9.73
C GLN A 1113 22.12 -54.54 -9.72
N ASN A 1114 21.20 -54.56 -10.70
CA ASN A 1114 20.81 -55.63 -11.62
C ASN A 1114 20.22 -57.01 -11.21
N ALA A 1115 19.05 -57.23 -11.84
CA ALA A 1115 18.63 -58.41 -12.63
C ALA A 1115 17.95 -59.60 -11.92
N ARG A 1116 16.66 -59.82 -12.27
CA ARG A 1116 16.21 -60.95 -13.11
C ARG A 1116 14.72 -60.88 -13.53
N GLN A 1117 14.49 -61.12 -14.83
CA GLN A 1117 13.42 -61.94 -15.44
C GLN A 1117 11.92 -61.53 -15.38
N GLN A 1118 11.34 -61.54 -16.60
CA GLN A 1118 9.93 -61.56 -17.05
C GLN A 1118 9.10 -62.75 -16.49
N PRO A 1119 7.78 -62.97 -16.81
CA PRO A 1119 6.90 -62.28 -17.81
C PRO A 1119 5.42 -61.99 -17.39
N GLU A 1120 4.69 -61.35 -18.34
CA GLU A 1120 3.28 -61.59 -18.77
C GLU A 1120 2.02 -61.28 -17.91
N GLY A 1121 0.97 -60.87 -18.64
CA GLY A 1121 -0.45 -60.86 -18.24
C GLY A 1121 -0.90 -59.60 -17.46
N GLY A 1122 -2.01 -58.93 -17.78
CA GLY A 1122 -3.10 -59.27 -18.68
C GLY A 1122 -4.46 -58.84 -18.09
N GLN A 1123 -4.86 -57.61 -18.43
CA GLN A 1123 -6.22 -57.14 -18.79
C GLN A 1123 -7.48 -57.41 -17.92
N THR A 1124 -8.25 -56.31 -17.79
CA THR A 1124 -9.73 -56.16 -17.73
C THR A 1124 -10.57 -56.82 -16.63
N GLY A 1125 -11.57 -56.07 -16.14
CA GLY A 1125 -12.68 -56.63 -15.35
C GLY A 1125 -13.52 -55.61 -14.57
N ASP A 1126 -14.35 -54.81 -15.25
CA ASP A 1126 -15.50 -54.14 -14.62
C ASP A 1126 -16.49 -55.15 -14.02
N GLY A 1127 -17.28 -54.78 -13.00
CA GLY A 1127 -18.32 -55.70 -12.54
C GLY A 1127 -19.15 -55.39 -11.27
N GLN A 1128 -19.93 -54.31 -11.29
CA GLN A 1128 -21.29 -54.20 -10.69
C GLN A 1128 -21.61 -54.46 -9.19
N ARG A 1129 -22.71 -53.81 -8.79
CA ARG A 1129 -23.38 -53.76 -7.48
C ARG A 1129 -23.99 -55.09 -7.04
N GLY A 1130 -24.24 -55.23 -5.73
CA GLY A 1130 -25.17 -56.21 -5.15
C GLY A 1130 -25.84 -55.68 -3.88
N ASP A 1131 -27.14 -55.96 -3.70
CA ASP A 1131 -27.99 -55.46 -2.62
C ASP A 1131 -27.75 -56.16 -1.25
N GLY A 1132 -28.28 -55.56 -0.16
CA GLY A 1132 -28.27 -56.13 1.21
C GLY A 1132 -29.38 -57.19 1.44
N PRO A 1133 -30.04 -57.29 2.61
CA PRO A 1133 -29.74 -56.75 3.96
C PRO A 1133 -29.74 -57.88 5.04
N LYS A 1134 -29.50 -57.56 6.34
CA LYS A 1134 -30.00 -58.39 7.48
C LYS A 1134 -29.98 -57.72 8.86
N THR A 1135 -30.74 -58.32 9.79
CA THR A 1135 -31.37 -57.73 11.00
C THR A 1135 -30.83 -58.25 12.35
N GLY A 1136 -31.00 -57.43 13.41
CA GLY A 1136 -31.29 -57.87 14.79
C GLY A 1136 -30.30 -57.44 15.89
N THR A 1137 -30.60 -57.26 17.18
CA THR A 1137 -31.83 -57.02 18.02
C THR A 1137 -31.45 -57.15 19.51
N GLY A 1138 -32.02 -56.32 20.42
CA GLY A 1138 -32.01 -56.48 21.91
C GLY A 1138 -31.38 -55.28 22.67
N ALA A 1139 -32.16 -54.40 23.34
CA ALA A 1139 -32.74 -54.51 24.71
C ALA A 1139 -31.89 -53.68 25.74
N ASP A 1140 -32.38 -52.97 26.77
CA ASP A 1140 -33.72 -52.64 27.32
C ASP A 1140 -33.66 -51.26 28.07
N ALA A 1141 -34.75 -50.46 28.18
CA ALA A 1141 -35.68 -50.24 29.33
C ALA A 1141 -35.02 -49.88 30.71
N ALA A 1142 -35.50 -48.96 31.56
CA ALA A 1142 -36.78 -48.21 31.68
C ALA A 1142 -36.59 -46.83 32.43
N ASP A 1143 -37.35 -45.77 32.13
CA ASP A 1143 -38.48 -45.16 32.92
C ASP A 1143 -38.06 -44.22 34.10
N GLY A 1144 -38.59 -43.01 34.34
CA GLY A 1144 -39.64 -42.18 33.68
C GLY A 1144 -39.30 -40.66 33.78
N THR A 1145 -40.17 -39.65 33.97
CA THR A 1145 -41.66 -39.49 34.05
C THR A 1145 -42.03 -37.98 33.99
N GLU A 1146 -43.16 -37.62 33.35
CA GLU A 1146 -44.04 -36.40 33.48
C GLU A 1146 -43.44 -34.96 33.39
N GLY A 1147 -44.06 -33.93 32.76
CA GLY A 1147 -45.27 -33.71 31.95
C GLY A 1147 -45.24 -32.22 31.51
N GLY A 1148 -45.99 -31.63 30.57
CA GLY A 1148 -47.21 -31.92 29.82
C GLY A 1148 -47.91 -30.57 29.53
N GLY A 1149 -48.43 -30.30 28.32
CA GLY A 1149 -49.19 -29.05 28.05
C GLY A 1149 -49.15 -28.51 26.61
N GLN A 1150 -50.28 -28.57 25.91
CA GLN A 1150 -50.48 -28.01 24.56
C GLN A 1150 -50.98 -26.56 24.59
N GLY A 1151 -50.79 -25.79 23.51
CA GLY A 1151 -51.63 -24.61 23.25
C GLY A 1151 -51.10 -23.65 22.17
N GLY A 1152 -51.59 -23.76 20.93
CA GLY A 1152 -51.36 -22.74 19.89
C GLY A 1152 -52.62 -21.97 19.53
N ARG A 1153 -52.49 -20.70 19.06
CA ARG A 1153 -53.44 -20.02 18.14
C ARG A 1153 -53.02 -18.61 17.70
N LYS A 1154 -52.94 -18.44 16.38
CA LYS A 1154 -53.41 -17.31 15.53
C LYS A 1154 -53.59 -15.87 16.10
N SER A 1155 -52.84 -14.95 15.49
CA SER A 1155 -53.34 -13.74 14.76
C SER A 1155 -54.21 -12.67 15.46
N ARG A 1156 -53.75 -11.39 15.46
CA ARG A 1156 -54.43 -10.27 14.76
C ARG A 1156 -53.70 -8.92 14.74
N LYS A 1157 -54.07 -8.09 13.75
CA LYS A 1157 -53.77 -6.65 13.56
C LYS A 1157 -54.47 -5.74 14.59
N ALA A 1158 -53.97 -4.49 14.67
CA ALA A 1158 -54.66 -3.19 14.91
C ALA A 1158 -53.94 -2.35 15.99
N ASP A 1159 -53.95 -1.01 16.00
CA ASP A 1159 -54.13 0.06 14.99
C ASP A 1159 -53.82 1.42 15.68
N GLY A 1160 -53.42 2.46 14.93
CA GLY A 1160 -53.56 3.90 15.22
C GLY A 1160 -52.95 4.55 16.48
N GLY A 1161 -52.30 5.73 16.32
CA GLY A 1161 -52.14 6.69 17.42
C GLY A 1161 -50.99 7.71 17.31
N ALA A 1162 -51.18 8.80 16.56
CA ALA A 1162 -50.36 10.02 16.68
C ALA A 1162 -50.88 10.92 17.82
N PRO A 1163 -50.12 11.96 18.25
CA PRO A 1163 -50.45 13.29 17.69
C PRO A 1163 -49.24 14.21 17.40
N GLN A 1164 -49.58 15.35 16.77
CA GLN A 1164 -48.77 16.55 16.51
C GLN A 1164 -48.24 17.18 17.83
N GLY A 1165 -47.22 18.03 17.87
CA GLY A 1165 -46.40 18.66 16.80
C GLY A 1165 -46.21 20.16 17.08
N GLU A 1166 -45.03 20.73 16.84
CA GLU A 1166 -44.81 22.18 16.94
C GLU A 1166 -43.74 22.67 15.94
N GLN A 1167 -43.99 23.82 15.32
CA GLN A 1167 -43.12 24.44 14.32
C GLN A 1167 -42.30 25.58 14.95
N SER A 1168 -41.05 25.73 14.54
CA SER A 1168 -40.44 27.05 14.44
C SER A 1168 -39.47 27.08 13.25
N GLY A 1169 -39.64 28.07 12.37
CA GLY A 1169 -38.82 28.20 11.17
C GLY A 1169 -37.58 29.07 11.37
N GLY A 1170 -36.57 28.84 10.54
CA GLY A 1170 -35.39 29.70 10.43
C GLY A 1170 -34.77 29.54 9.04
N GLN A 1171 -34.60 30.66 8.33
CA GLN A 1171 -34.04 30.68 6.97
C GLN A 1171 -32.51 30.73 6.98
N GLN A 1172 -31.88 29.97 6.09
CA GLN A 1172 -30.65 30.31 5.36
C GLN A 1172 -30.62 29.42 4.11
N ALA A 1173 -30.64 30.01 2.91
CA ALA A 1173 -29.47 30.44 2.16
C ALA A 1173 -28.61 29.24 1.75
N GLY A 1174 -28.64 28.89 0.47
CA GLY A 1174 -28.10 27.63 -0.03
C GLY A 1174 -26.69 27.75 -0.59
N ASP A 1175 -26.03 26.60 -0.63
CA ASP A 1175 -24.97 26.27 -1.58
C ASP A 1175 -25.32 24.89 -2.16
N GLN A 1176 -25.52 24.82 -3.49
CA GLN A 1176 -25.60 23.55 -4.20
C GLN A 1176 -24.20 23.15 -4.64
N GLN A 1177 -23.51 22.39 -3.80
CA GLN A 1177 -22.26 21.74 -4.18
C GLN A 1177 -22.60 20.39 -4.81
N ALA A 1178 -22.35 20.26 -6.11
CA ALA A 1178 -22.59 19.01 -6.84
C ALA A 1178 -21.67 17.91 -6.30
N ALA A 1179 -22.24 16.73 -6.04
CA ALA A 1179 -21.44 15.53 -5.83
C ALA A 1179 -20.78 15.12 -7.16
N PRO A 1180 -19.52 14.65 -7.15
CA PRO A 1180 -18.94 14.01 -8.33
C PRO A 1180 -19.66 12.68 -8.59
N GLU A 1181 -19.97 12.39 -9.85
CA GLU A 1181 -20.41 11.04 -10.25
C GLU A 1181 -19.25 10.05 -10.02
N GLU A 1182 -19.51 9.05 -9.18
CA GLU A 1182 -18.59 7.96 -8.90
C GLU A 1182 -18.58 7.03 -10.13
N LEU A 1183 -17.44 6.99 -10.85
CA LEU A 1183 -17.27 6.15 -12.03
C LEU A 1183 -17.25 4.69 -11.60
N ASP A 1184 -18.33 3.96 -11.95
CA ASP A 1184 -18.44 2.54 -11.63
C ASP A 1184 -17.31 1.75 -12.31
N ALA A 1185 -16.57 0.96 -11.53
CA ALA A 1185 -15.49 0.12 -12.04
C ALA A 1185 -16.02 -0.92 -13.04
N GLU A 1186 -17.29 -1.32 -12.91
CA GLU A 1186 -17.95 -2.21 -13.87
C GLU A 1186 -18.11 -1.54 -15.25
N ASP A 1187 -18.39 -0.23 -15.31
CA ASP A 1187 -18.53 0.52 -16.56
C ASP A 1187 -17.17 0.85 -17.20
N VAL A 1188 -16.13 1.11 -16.40
CA VAL A 1188 -14.75 1.25 -16.91
C VAL A 1188 -14.22 -0.08 -17.46
N ALA A 1189 -14.49 -1.20 -16.78
CA ALA A 1189 -14.14 -2.52 -17.28
C ALA A 1189 -14.92 -2.89 -18.56
N LYS A 1190 -16.22 -2.59 -18.62
CA LYS A 1190 -17.03 -2.74 -19.84
C LYS A 1190 -16.51 -1.88 -20.99
N GLN A 1191 -16.10 -0.63 -20.75
CA GLN A 1191 -15.50 0.22 -21.79
C GLN A 1191 -14.14 -0.29 -22.27
N LEU A 1192 -13.28 -0.79 -21.39
CA LEU A 1192 -12.00 -1.39 -21.78
C LEU A 1192 -12.17 -2.69 -22.58
N LEU A 1193 -13.14 -3.54 -22.20
CA LEU A 1193 -13.47 -4.76 -22.94
C LEU A 1193 -14.19 -4.46 -24.27
N GLN A 1194 -15.07 -3.45 -24.33
CA GLN A 1194 -15.64 -2.97 -25.60
C GLN A 1194 -14.56 -2.35 -26.50
N GLY A 1195 -13.56 -1.65 -25.96
CA GLY A 1195 -12.44 -1.15 -26.75
C GLY A 1195 -11.56 -2.25 -27.34
N LEU A 1196 -11.40 -3.39 -26.65
CA LEU A 1196 -10.58 -4.52 -27.09
C LEU A 1196 -11.31 -5.52 -28.00
N PHE A 1197 -12.64 -5.62 -27.92
CA PHE A 1197 -13.43 -6.67 -28.60
C PHE A 1197 -14.68 -6.15 -29.34
N GLY A 1198 -14.94 -4.84 -29.36
CA GLY A 1198 -16.24 -4.26 -29.75
C GLY A 1198 -16.44 -3.91 -31.23
N ASN A 1199 -15.41 -3.97 -32.07
CA ASN A 1199 -15.58 -3.90 -33.53
C ASN A 1199 -15.51 -5.33 -34.09
N GLN A 1200 -16.69 -5.86 -34.41
CA GLN A 1200 -16.89 -7.02 -35.30
C GLN A 1200 -16.52 -6.65 -36.74
#